data_AF-A0AA41ZE23-F1
#
_entry.id   AF-A0AA41ZE23-F1
#
_cell.length_a   1.000
_cell.length_b   1.000
_cell.length_c   1.000
_cell.angle_alpha   90.00
_cell.angle_beta   90.00
_cell.angle_gamma   90.00
#
_symmetry.space_group_name_H-M   'P 1'
#
loop_
_entity.id
_entity.type
_entity.pdbx_description
1 polymer ?
#
loop_
_entity_poly.entity_id
_entity_poly.type
_entity_poly.pdbx_seq_one_letter_code
_entity_poly.pdbx_strand_id
1 'polypeptide(L)'
;MRRLPLFVVLLATSAIAHAGDKPLYQPMPDWVKPAPAIDATKLGDDAPMVLIFDNQQRLENGRAWSYMETATRAASAEALSSIGTIKIDWQPSQGDLIVHRAQIIRGAERIDLIKSGNPLTVLRREEGMEQRVLDGRLTATMPVEGLRVGDVLDVAFSVTRRDPTLKGDVQAFAPLLLAPLRVQFARARLSWPVGSDIKWKAYADGVAAQPVVEGGYKTLTVTMPLAKQPEMPDDAPARFAKLPLLEVTSFADWAAVSKVMAPLYATDGLIAPGSSLAAEVARIKTAESDPLKRAALALQLVQDKIRYLMLGMDTGNYVPQSPTRTWELRYGDCKAKTLLLLALLHEMGIEAEPVTAHSQLGDLVPSRLPSAAAFDHVLVRATINGETLWLDGTGAGARLADIRDTPPLGYVLPLRAAGAEPVRIALHAPARPDMTLTFSYDQGAGINLPAPFSATVTMKGAVAQLVRLAKTQGSQDDFEKLVNRMIANFDKNATLVSRDFSFDEAAGTATVTATGVAYPAWDRENERWRRPLYAAQTEFSPDRARTAWKDIPVKTDAPFYVMMRTRLRLPRAGFTIDGAKTEQAVLAGHAVDRSVTQEGEWIVATDKTTTSGVEIPVADIPAERRKVAAAKANSPRAIAPADYPSSWDEIAAARRDKKLDPILAVYTRQIRDRPDDRTSYTNRAWFLERVYDRKAAIADLDKALAIEPDADTYVKRARLYAALGNDDKALADAIEANRLDPSDDDALARLANSRADRGEKTAALDLIQERIDQGDKNKADYMSFKATLQMKFGDKDGAIETIDGAIGLKPADAGLLNTRCWLKGLGNVALDTALKDCTKAIALSDNSAQVLDSRAMIYFRMGRMDEALADLDSALAIAPDMAASLYMRGVIRRHSGKTKEGDSDLAAARTLSPRIDRDYSRYGIVP
;
A
#
# COMPACT_ATOMS: atom_id res chain seq x y z
N MET A 1 73.67 65.25 12.20
CA MET A 1 72.71 64.85 11.15
C MET A 1 71.74 63.83 11.72
N ARG A 2 70.45 64.00 11.41
CA ARG A 2 69.27 63.50 12.14
C ARG A 2 69.16 61.97 12.23
N ARG A 3 68.78 61.47 13.43
CA ARG A 3 68.12 60.17 13.64
C ARG A 3 66.61 60.43 13.75
N LEU A 4 65.80 59.73 12.97
CA LEU A 4 64.33 59.69 13.05
C LEU A 4 63.91 58.22 13.25
N PRO A 5 62.96 57.89 14.15
CA PRO A 5 62.48 56.52 14.32
C PRO A 5 61.30 56.23 13.38
N LEU A 6 61.27 55.03 12.80
CA LEU A 6 60.15 54.54 11.99
C LEU A 6 59.23 53.70 12.88
N PHE A 7 57.99 54.16 13.07
CA PHE A 7 56.89 53.43 13.69
C PHE A 7 56.47 52.25 12.79
N VAL A 8 56.40 51.03 13.34
CA VAL A 8 55.72 49.90 12.71
C VAL A 8 54.34 49.75 13.37
N VAL A 9 53.30 50.03 12.59
CA VAL A 9 51.90 49.85 12.96
C VAL A 9 51.51 48.39 12.70
N LEU A 10 51.16 47.66 13.77
CA LEU A 10 50.50 46.36 13.69
C LEU A 10 49.00 46.58 13.48
N LEU A 11 48.52 46.42 12.24
CA LEU A 11 47.10 46.29 11.93
C LEU A 11 46.72 44.80 12.00
N ALA A 12 46.14 44.39 13.12
CA ALA A 12 45.42 43.13 13.24
C ALA A 12 44.03 43.31 12.61
N THR A 13 43.87 42.90 11.35
CA THR A 13 42.55 42.76 10.75
C THR A 13 41.94 41.44 11.20
N SER A 14 41.01 41.50 12.15
CA SER A 14 40.07 40.42 12.43
C SER A 14 39.18 40.23 11.21
N ALA A 15 39.56 39.34 10.30
CA ALA A 15 38.72 38.92 9.20
C ALA A 15 37.48 38.21 9.77
N ILE A 16 36.31 38.77 9.50
CA ILE A 16 35.03 38.11 9.72
C ILE A 16 35.04 36.90 8.79
N ALA A 17 35.19 35.69 9.35
CA ALA A 17 35.10 34.45 8.60
C ALA A 17 33.66 34.28 8.10
N HIS A 18 33.42 34.65 6.84
CA HIS A 18 32.22 34.24 6.11
C HIS A 18 32.28 32.72 5.95
N ALA A 19 31.24 32.02 6.40
CA ALA A 19 31.08 30.59 6.15
C ALA A 19 31.08 30.33 4.63
N GLY A 20 31.86 29.32 4.20
CA GLY A 20 32.21 29.12 2.79
C GLY A 20 31.26 28.18 2.04
N ASP A 21 30.93 28.55 0.81
CA ASP A 21 30.29 27.70 -0.20
C ASP A 21 31.28 26.72 -0.88
N LYS A 22 32.54 26.73 -0.44
CA LYS A 22 33.63 25.87 -0.94
C LYS A 22 34.16 24.95 0.16
N PRO A 23 34.38 23.66 -0.15
CA PRO A 23 35.10 22.75 0.74
C PRO A 23 36.49 23.29 1.05
N LEU A 24 36.83 23.28 2.34
CA LEU A 24 38.17 23.56 2.82
C LEU A 24 38.96 22.24 2.88
N TYR A 25 40.25 22.28 2.57
CA TYR A 25 41.13 21.11 2.68
C TYR A 25 42.16 21.37 3.76
N GLN A 26 42.00 20.72 4.91
CA GLN A 26 42.81 20.96 6.10
C GLN A 26 43.13 19.64 6.80
N PRO A 27 44.26 19.56 7.53
CA PRO A 27 44.54 18.39 8.37
C PRO A 27 43.40 18.08 9.34
N MET A 28 43.32 16.82 9.76
CA MET A 28 42.40 16.39 10.80
C MET A 28 42.63 17.22 12.09
N PRO A 29 41.57 17.72 12.75
CA PRO A 29 41.73 18.53 13.96
C PRO A 29 42.35 17.74 15.12
N ASP A 30 43.22 18.36 15.91
CA ASP A 30 43.95 17.71 17.02
C ASP A 30 43.06 17.08 18.10
N TRP A 31 41.80 17.52 18.21
CA TRP A 31 40.85 16.99 19.18
C TRP A 31 40.17 15.68 18.77
N VAL A 32 40.26 15.34 17.48
CA VAL A 32 39.71 14.11 16.92
C VAL A 32 40.66 12.97 17.26
N LYS A 33 40.15 11.90 17.86
CA LYS A 33 40.94 10.68 18.08
C LYS A 33 40.98 9.89 16.77
N PRO A 34 42.11 9.53 16.15
CA PRO A 34 42.08 8.76 14.91
C PRO A 34 41.43 7.38 15.10
N ALA A 35 40.81 6.86 14.04
CA ALA A 35 40.42 5.46 13.96
C ALA A 35 41.66 4.56 13.71
N PRO A 36 41.59 3.24 13.98
CA PRO A 36 42.67 2.32 13.66
C PRO A 36 43.01 2.31 12.17
N ALA A 37 44.30 2.21 11.83
CA ALA A 37 44.72 2.16 10.43
C ALA A 37 44.20 0.89 9.73
N ILE A 38 43.69 1.06 8.52
CA ILE A 38 43.22 -0.05 7.69
C ILE A 38 44.42 -0.72 7.02
N ASP A 39 44.52 -2.03 7.21
CA ASP A 39 45.45 -2.91 6.52
C ASP A 39 44.67 -3.75 5.50
N ALA A 40 44.54 -3.25 4.28
CA ALA A 40 43.74 -3.92 3.24
C ALA A 40 44.35 -5.26 2.80
N THR A 41 45.62 -5.53 3.09
CA THR A 41 46.27 -6.82 2.80
C THR A 41 45.78 -7.96 3.68
N LYS A 42 45.12 -7.65 4.80
CA LYS A 42 44.57 -8.63 5.75
C LYS A 42 43.06 -8.80 5.67
N LEU A 43 42.40 -8.16 4.71
CA LEU A 43 40.96 -8.28 4.52
C LEU A 43 40.64 -9.56 3.74
N GLY A 44 40.14 -10.58 4.43
CA GLY A 44 39.62 -11.80 3.81
C GLY A 44 38.20 -11.64 3.27
N ASP A 45 37.65 -12.71 2.69
CA ASP A 45 36.29 -12.73 2.13
C ASP A 45 35.21 -12.43 3.17
N ASP A 46 35.42 -12.86 4.42
CA ASP A 46 34.49 -12.63 5.54
C ASP A 46 34.55 -11.22 6.15
N ALA A 47 35.46 -10.35 5.70
CA ALA A 47 35.57 -8.98 6.22
C ALA A 47 34.30 -8.16 5.93
N PRO A 48 33.80 -7.35 6.88
CA PRO A 48 32.61 -6.53 6.67
C PRO A 48 32.82 -5.51 5.55
N MET A 49 31.73 -5.10 4.89
CA MET A 49 31.82 -4.00 3.90
C MET A 49 32.20 -2.67 4.55
N VAL A 50 31.64 -2.35 5.72
CA VAL A 50 31.99 -1.15 6.47
C VAL A 50 33.17 -1.48 7.38
N LEU A 51 34.31 -0.85 7.15
CA LEU A 51 35.51 -1.05 7.96
C LEU A 51 35.63 -0.01 9.06
N ILE A 52 35.33 1.26 8.74
CA ILE A 52 35.34 2.36 9.70
C ILE A 52 34.02 3.11 9.61
N PHE A 53 33.42 3.37 10.79
CA PHE A 53 32.38 4.37 10.99
C PHE A 53 32.69 5.16 12.26
N ASP A 54 33.33 6.31 12.13
CA ASP A 54 33.74 7.12 13.27
C ASP A 54 33.07 8.50 13.22
N ASN A 55 32.10 8.71 14.09
CA ASN A 55 31.40 9.99 14.25
C ASN A 55 31.88 10.65 15.54
N GLN A 56 32.56 11.79 15.44
CA GLN A 56 33.02 12.54 16.61
C GLN A 56 32.53 13.96 16.57
N GLN A 57 32.00 14.44 17.68
CA GLN A 57 31.44 15.78 17.77
C GLN A 57 32.04 16.57 18.92
N ARG A 58 32.20 17.87 18.69
CA ARG A 58 32.67 18.81 19.69
C ARG A 58 31.75 20.02 19.75
N LEU A 59 31.23 20.31 20.93
CA LEU A 59 30.34 21.43 21.20
C LEU A 59 31.11 22.45 22.03
N GLU A 60 31.38 23.62 21.46
CA GLU A 60 32.17 24.67 22.10
C GLU A 60 31.87 26.04 21.47
N ASN A 61 31.83 27.10 22.29
CA ASN A 61 31.67 28.49 21.83
C ASN A 61 30.43 28.71 20.94
N GLY A 62 29.31 28.04 21.25
CA GLY A 62 28.08 28.13 20.45
C GLY A 62 28.19 27.50 19.06
N ARG A 63 29.17 26.61 18.83
CA ARG A 63 29.39 25.90 17.58
C ARG A 63 29.44 24.40 17.83
N ALA A 64 28.78 23.63 16.98
CA ALA A 64 28.91 22.18 16.90
C ALA A 64 29.83 21.81 15.74
N TRP A 65 30.87 21.03 16.03
CA TRP A 65 31.71 20.36 15.03
C TRP A 65 31.27 18.90 14.93
N SER A 66 31.18 18.38 13.72
CA SER A 66 30.93 16.96 13.45
C SER A 66 32.00 16.43 12.49
N TYR A 67 32.93 15.66 13.01
CA TYR A 67 33.87 14.84 12.25
C TYR A 67 33.22 13.50 11.88
N MET A 68 33.42 13.07 10.65
CA MET A 68 33.00 11.77 10.14
C MET A 68 34.18 11.13 9.39
N GLU A 69 34.53 9.90 9.75
CA GLU A 69 35.36 9.01 8.94
C GLU A 69 34.55 7.76 8.56
N THR A 70 34.50 7.48 7.27
CA THR A 70 33.93 6.24 6.72
C THR A 70 34.94 5.54 5.86
N ALA A 71 35.14 4.25 6.10
CA ALA A 71 35.91 3.42 5.19
C ALA A 71 35.09 2.20 4.75
N THR A 72 34.86 2.08 3.45
CA THR A 72 33.98 1.05 2.88
C THR A 72 34.71 0.24 1.79
N ARG A 73 34.62 -1.08 1.88
CA ARG A 73 35.20 -2.04 0.92
C ARG A 73 34.26 -2.24 -0.26
N ALA A 74 34.79 -2.16 -1.48
CA ALA A 74 34.13 -2.59 -2.70
C ALA A 74 34.17 -4.13 -2.82
N ALA A 75 33.41 -4.84 -1.98
CA ALA A 75 33.49 -6.31 -1.88
C ALA A 75 32.89 -7.05 -3.09
N SER A 76 32.02 -6.40 -3.86
CA SER A 76 31.40 -6.93 -5.08
C SER A 76 31.24 -5.82 -6.13
N ALA A 77 30.78 -6.17 -7.34
CA ALA A 77 30.46 -5.18 -8.37
C ALA A 77 29.31 -4.24 -7.95
N GLU A 78 28.31 -4.76 -7.24
CA GLU A 78 27.21 -3.99 -6.69
C GLU A 78 27.71 -3.02 -5.61
N ALA A 79 28.56 -3.51 -4.69
CA ALA A 79 29.17 -2.67 -3.66
C ALA A 79 30.02 -1.56 -4.28
N LEU A 80 30.86 -1.90 -5.27
CA LEU A 80 31.66 -0.94 -6.04
C LEU A 80 30.78 0.17 -6.63
N SER A 81 29.66 -0.20 -7.26
CA SER A 81 28.72 0.75 -7.85
C SER A 81 28.11 1.67 -6.78
N SER A 82 27.80 1.15 -5.59
CA SER A 82 27.22 1.92 -4.49
C SER A 82 28.16 2.96 -3.86
N ILE A 83 29.47 2.73 -3.87
CA ILE A 83 30.47 3.63 -3.25
C ILE A 83 31.34 4.39 -4.27
N GLY A 84 31.10 4.20 -5.58
CA GLY A 84 31.91 4.79 -6.65
C GLY A 84 31.83 6.32 -6.76
N THR A 85 31.07 6.99 -5.89
CA THR A 85 30.99 8.46 -5.83
C THR A 85 30.92 8.90 -4.37
N ILE A 86 31.86 9.75 -3.95
CA ILE A 86 31.81 10.43 -2.66
C ILE A 86 30.74 11.52 -2.73
N LYS A 87 29.88 11.61 -1.71
CA LYS A 87 28.88 12.66 -1.55
C LYS A 87 28.89 13.16 -0.10
N ILE A 88 29.06 14.47 0.09
CA ILE A 88 29.08 15.10 1.40
C ILE A 88 28.21 16.35 1.38
N ASP A 89 27.18 16.38 2.22
CA ASP A 89 26.25 17.50 2.27
C ASP A 89 26.54 18.43 3.46
N TRP A 90 26.43 19.73 3.24
CA TRP A 90 26.49 20.72 4.31
C TRP A 90 25.63 21.96 4.02
N GLN A 91 25.35 22.73 5.07
CA GLN A 91 24.62 23.99 4.99
C GLN A 91 25.62 25.15 5.06
N PRO A 92 25.96 25.80 3.93
CA PRO A 92 27.00 26.84 3.90
C PRO A 92 26.64 28.06 4.77
N SER A 93 25.36 28.35 4.97
CA SER A 93 24.91 29.44 5.85
C SER A 93 25.16 29.19 7.34
N GLN A 94 25.41 27.94 7.74
CA GLN A 94 25.59 27.55 9.14
C GLN A 94 27.04 27.19 9.47
N GLY A 95 27.88 26.89 8.48
CA GLY A 95 29.30 26.65 8.67
C GLY A 95 29.96 25.94 7.50
N ASP A 96 31.18 25.51 7.72
CA ASP A 96 32.09 25.01 6.69
C ASP A 96 32.09 23.49 6.57
N LEU A 97 32.28 22.99 5.35
CA LEU A 97 32.75 21.64 5.06
C LEU A 97 34.29 21.65 4.98
N ILE A 98 34.94 20.78 5.75
CA ILE A 98 36.38 20.64 5.82
C ILE A 98 36.76 19.19 5.50
N VAL A 99 37.36 18.94 4.34
CA VAL A 99 37.82 17.62 3.92
C VAL A 99 39.23 17.38 4.45
N HIS A 100 39.40 16.28 5.18
CA HIS A 100 40.69 15.91 5.78
C HIS A 100 41.41 14.82 4.98
N ARG A 101 40.64 13.89 4.41
CA ARG A 101 41.16 12.75 3.67
C ARG A 101 40.12 12.20 2.71
N ALA A 102 40.57 11.82 1.51
CA ALA A 102 39.83 10.96 0.60
C ALA A 102 40.87 10.11 -0.14
N GLN A 103 40.82 8.79 0.01
CA GLN A 103 41.82 7.90 -0.56
C GLN A 103 41.24 6.54 -0.95
N ILE A 104 41.87 5.90 -1.94
CA ILE A 104 41.70 4.49 -2.23
C ILE A 104 42.83 3.72 -1.54
N ILE A 105 42.50 2.68 -0.81
CA ILE A 105 43.47 1.74 -0.24
C ILE A 105 43.39 0.44 -1.03
N ARG A 106 44.49 0.09 -1.69
CA ARG A 106 44.62 -1.09 -2.55
C ARG A 106 45.80 -1.93 -2.08
N GLY A 107 45.52 -2.98 -1.32
CA GLY A 107 46.57 -3.74 -0.65
C GLY A 107 47.41 -2.83 0.27
N ALA A 108 48.70 -2.67 -0.02
CA ALA A 108 49.60 -1.77 0.71
C ALA A 108 49.63 -0.33 0.13
N GLU A 109 49.08 -0.12 -1.07
CA GLU A 109 49.07 1.17 -1.76
C GLU A 109 47.97 2.09 -1.18
N ARG A 110 48.31 3.37 -1.01
CA ARG A 110 47.35 4.43 -0.66
C ARG A 110 47.37 5.49 -1.75
N ILE A 111 46.25 5.64 -2.44
CA ILE A 111 46.07 6.59 -3.54
C ILE A 111 45.29 7.79 -3.00
N ASP A 112 45.98 8.91 -2.83
CA ASP A 112 45.39 10.16 -2.34
C ASP A 112 44.58 10.82 -3.47
N LEU A 113 43.26 10.84 -3.32
CA LEU A 113 42.33 11.37 -4.31
C LEU A 113 42.32 12.90 -4.35
N ILE A 114 42.75 13.56 -3.28
CA ILE A 114 42.78 15.03 -3.18
C ILE A 114 44.02 15.56 -3.89
N LYS A 115 45.17 14.92 -3.70
CA LYS A 115 46.45 15.34 -4.32
C LYS A 115 46.57 15.02 -5.80
N SER A 116 45.77 14.08 -6.31
CA SER A 116 45.77 13.68 -7.72
C SER A 116 45.11 14.69 -8.67
N GLY A 117 44.69 15.85 -8.16
CA GLY A 117 44.15 16.95 -8.97
C GLY A 117 42.63 16.93 -9.14
N ASN A 118 41.93 16.07 -8.39
CA ASN A 118 40.48 15.91 -8.42
C ASN A 118 39.83 16.51 -7.16
N PRO A 119 39.65 17.85 -7.06
CA PRO A 119 38.90 18.42 -5.95
C PRO A 119 37.43 17.98 -6.00
N LEU A 120 36.78 17.90 -4.84
CA LEU A 120 35.33 17.68 -4.81
C LEU A 120 34.64 18.82 -5.54
N THR A 121 33.77 18.46 -6.49
CA THR A 121 32.90 19.40 -7.19
C THR A 121 31.74 19.76 -6.28
N VAL A 122 31.48 21.05 -6.10
CA VAL A 122 30.32 21.52 -5.35
C VAL A 122 29.14 21.64 -6.29
N LEU A 123 28.07 20.91 -5.99
CA LEU A 123 26.80 21.03 -6.66
C LEU A 123 25.79 21.64 -5.70
N ARG A 124 25.02 22.61 -6.17
CA ARG A 124 23.74 22.95 -5.53
C ARG A 124 22.71 21.97 -6.08
N ARG A 125 22.49 20.89 -5.35
CA ARG A 125 21.53 19.88 -5.71
C ARG A 125 20.35 19.99 -4.74
N GLU A 126 19.31 20.68 -5.17
CA GLU A 126 18.04 20.71 -4.46
C GLU A 126 17.34 19.35 -4.70
N GLU A 127 17.79 18.29 -4.02
CA GLU A 127 17.33 16.92 -4.25
C GLU A 127 15.81 16.75 -4.09
N GLY A 128 15.15 17.68 -3.39
CA GLY A 128 13.71 17.73 -3.24
C GLY A 128 12.99 18.77 -4.12
N MET A 129 13.58 19.32 -5.19
CA MET A 129 12.89 20.30 -6.05
C MET A 129 11.59 19.75 -6.66
N GLU A 130 11.60 18.50 -7.12
CA GLU A 130 10.40 17.78 -7.58
C GLU A 130 9.34 17.62 -6.46
N GLN A 131 9.80 17.62 -5.21
CA GLN A 131 8.99 17.58 -3.99
C GLN A 131 8.74 18.97 -3.38
N ARG A 132 9.08 20.05 -4.11
CA ARG A 132 8.90 21.44 -3.67
C ARG A 132 9.67 21.75 -2.37
N VAL A 133 10.94 21.34 -2.32
CA VAL A 133 11.88 21.63 -1.24
C VAL A 133 13.03 22.46 -1.79
N LEU A 134 13.32 23.57 -1.12
CA LEU A 134 14.49 24.41 -1.34
C LEU A 134 15.21 24.62 -0.01
N ASP A 135 16.23 23.83 0.28
CA ASP A 135 16.91 23.83 1.58
C ASP A 135 18.25 24.56 1.56
N GLY A 136 18.82 24.83 0.38
CA GLY A 136 20.08 25.53 0.23
C GLY A 136 21.30 24.72 0.68
N ARG A 137 21.16 23.41 0.83
CA ARG A 137 22.28 22.50 1.08
C ARG A 137 23.15 22.44 -0.17
N LEU A 138 24.45 22.38 0.06
CA LEU A 138 25.43 22.10 -0.98
C LEU A 138 25.90 20.65 -0.80
N THR A 139 26.11 19.98 -1.92
CA THR A 139 26.70 18.63 -1.96
C THR A 139 28.07 18.72 -2.61
N ALA A 140 29.11 18.35 -1.87
CA ALA A 140 30.44 18.15 -2.41
C ALA A 140 30.52 16.70 -2.92
N THR A 141 30.79 16.54 -4.22
CA THR A 141 30.78 15.24 -4.88
C THR A 141 32.06 14.98 -5.65
N MET A 142 32.49 13.72 -5.69
CA MET A 142 33.63 13.28 -6.48
C MET A 142 33.41 11.85 -6.96
N PRO A 143 33.31 11.60 -8.29
CA PRO A 143 33.46 10.27 -8.85
C PRO A 143 34.83 9.70 -8.45
N VAL A 144 34.86 8.48 -7.95
CA VAL A 144 36.09 7.85 -7.47
C VAL A 144 36.76 7.13 -8.63
N GLU A 145 37.58 7.86 -9.38
CA GLU A 145 38.27 7.34 -10.55
C GLU A 145 39.22 6.20 -10.19
N GLY A 146 39.16 5.12 -10.97
CA GLY A 146 40.04 3.97 -10.81
C GLY A 146 39.76 3.06 -9.61
N LEU A 147 38.60 3.22 -8.94
CA LEU A 147 38.13 2.29 -7.89
C LEU A 147 37.81 0.90 -8.47
N ARG A 148 38.18 -0.17 -7.77
CA ARG A 148 38.03 -1.57 -8.21
C ARG A 148 37.43 -2.45 -7.12
N VAL A 149 36.88 -3.60 -7.52
CA VAL A 149 36.50 -4.65 -6.56
C VAL A 149 37.74 -5.06 -5.75
N GLY A 150 37.59 -5.12 -4.43
CA GLY A 150 38.67 -5.37 -3.47
C GLY A 150 39.29 -4.12 -2.85
N ASP A 151 39.12 -2.94 -3.47
CA ASP A 151 39.61 -1.67 -2.91
C ASP A 151 38.77 -1.23 -1.70
N VAL A 152 39.37 -0.38 -0.85
CA VAL A 152 38.66 0.33 0.24
C VAL A 152 38.67 1.83 -0.07
N LEU A 153 37.50 2.45 -0.03
CA LEU A 153 37.35 3.90 -0.09
C LEU A 153 37.29 4.46 1.35
N ASP A 154 38.30 5.24 1.74
CA ASP A 154 38.42 5.89 3.05
C ASP A 154 38.27 7.42 2.90
N VAL A 155 37.25 7.98 3.56
CA VAL A 155 36.87 9.39 3.48
C VAL A 155 36.71 9.94 4.89
N ALA A 156 37.40 11.04 5.19
CA ALA A 156 37.33 11.75 6.45
C ALA A 156 37.08 13.24 6.23
N PHE A 157 36.07 13.80 6.89
CA PHE A 157 35.70 15.21 6.79
C PHE A 157 35.08 15.72 8.09
N SER A 158 35.04 17.04 8.26
CA SER A 158 34.29 17.72 9.31
C SER A 158 33.27 18.68 8.72
N VAL A 159 32.13 18.81 9.39
CA VAL A 159 31.17 19.89 9.16
C VAL A 159 31.06 20.71 10.44
N THR A 160 31.17 22.02 10.31
CA THR A 160 30.89 22.96 11.42
C THR A 160 29.50 23.54 11.28
N ARG A 161 28.82 23.79 12.42
CA ARG A 161 27.49 24.37 12.46
C ARG A 161 27.37 25.37 13.61
N ARG A 162 26.91 26.57 13.29
CA ARG A 162 26.52 27.62 14.23
C ARG A 162 25.30 28.31 13.66
N ASP A 163 24.14 28.02 14.24
CA ASP A 163 22.90 28.66 13.83
C ASP A 163 22.65 29.91 14.70
N PRO A 164 22.68 31.14 14.14
CA PRO A 164 22.45 32.36 14.90
C PRO A 164 21.04 32.46 15.49
N THR A 165 20.08 31.69 14.98
CA THR A 165 18.70 31.65 15.49
C THR A 165 18.60 31.01 16.87
N LEU A 166 19.52 30.10 17.20
CA LEU A 166 19.58 29.42 18.50
C LEU A 166 20.24 30.27 19.60
N LYS A 167 20.62 31.52 19.31
CA LYS A 167 21.16 32.48 20.31
C LYS A 167 22.36 31.97 21.12
N GLY A 168 23.17 31.09 20.52
CA GLY A 168 24.36 30.53 21.15
C GLY A 168 24.15 29.14 21.74
N ASP A 169 22.90 28.67 21.83
CA ASP A 169 22.62 27.28 22.12
C ASP A 169 23.06 26.37 20.96
N VAL A 170 23.47 25.16 21.32
CA VAL A 170 23.99 24.14 20.43
C VAL A 170 23.25 22.84 20.67
N GLN A 171 23.02 22.11 19.58
CA GLN A 171 22.39 20.81 19.60
C GLN A 171 23.05 19.93 18.53
N ALA A 172 23.20 18.65 18.81
CA ALA A 172 23.80 17.72 17.87
C ALA A 172 23.33 16.28 18.10
N PHE A 173 23.55 15.43 17.09
CA PHE A 173 23.06 14.06 17.03
C PHE A 173 24.13 13.16 16.45
N ALA A 174 24.42 12.04 17.12
CA ALA A 174 25.28 10.99 16.58
C ALA A 174 24.45 9.70 16.39
N PRO A 175 24.38 9.15 15.18
CA PRO A 175 23.69 7.88 14.95
C PRO A 175 24.44 6.73 15.65
N LEU A 176 23.68 5.75 16.14
CA LEU A 176 24.21 4.56 16.80
C LEU A 176 23.99 3.33 15.90
N LEU A 177 25.07 2.69 15.47
CA LEU A 177 25.00 1.46 14.68
C LEU A 177 24.60 0.28 15.57
N LEU A 178 23.66 -0.54 15.11
CA LEU A 178 23.15 -1.71 15.81
C LEU A 178 23.48 -3.00 15.04
N ALA A 179 23.73 -4.09 15.75
CA ALA A 179 23.76 -5.43 15.15
C ALA A 179 22.40 -5.74 14.48
N PRO A 180 22.35 -6.53 13.38
CA PRO A 180 23.42 -7.36 12.82
C PRO A 180 24.34 -6.65 11.83
N LEU A 181 24.30 -5.31 11.73
CA LEU A 181 25.25 -4.59 10.88
C LEU A 181 26.68 -4.91 11.33
N ARG A 182 27.46 -5.52 10.42
CA ARG A 182 28.87 -5.86 10.68
C ARG A 182 29.74 -4.67 10.30
N VAL A 183 30.57 -4.23 11.24
CA VAL A 183 31.55 -3.17 11.04
C VAL A 183 32.84 -3.52 11.80
N GLN A 184 34.01 -3.24 11.21
CA GLN A 184 35.29 -3.58 11.85
C GLN A 184 35.65 -2.63 13.01
N PHE A 185 35.45 -1.32 12.82
CA PHE A 185 35.59 -0.30 13.86
C PHE A 185 34.45 0.70 13.74
N ALA A 186 33.72 0.92 14.83
CA ALA A 186 32.76 2.00 14.89
C ALA A 186 32.75 2.70 16.24
N ARG A 187 32.64 4.04 16.20
CA ARG A 187 32.65 4.89 17.38
C ARG A 187 31.74 6.10 17.17
N ALA A 188 30.98 6.43 18.22
CA ALA A 188 30.34 7.72 18.38
C ALA A 188 31.00 8.42 19.57
N ARG A 189 31.49 9.64 19.39
CA ARG A 189 32.14 10.41 20.47
C ARG A 189 31.56 11.81 20.56
N LEU A 190 31.21 12.25 21.75
CA LEU A 190 30.81 13.63 22.03
C LEU A 190 31.83 14.27 22.97
N SER A 191 32.13 15.55 22.78
CA SER A 191 32.99 16.31 23.68
C SER A 191 32.54 17.75 23.87
N TRP A 192 32.68 18.29 25.08
CA TRP A 192 32.33 19.67 25.42
C TRP A 192 33.17 20.18 26.61
N PRO A 193 33.40 21.50 26.74
CA PRO A 193 34.23 22.04 27.82
C PRO A 193 33.73 21.66 29.21
N VAL A 194 34.66 21.47 30.15
CA VAL A 194 34.32 21.33 31.57
C VAL A 194 33.67 22.64 32.04
N GLY A 195 32.55 22.52 32.76
CA GLY A 195 31.78 23.67 33.24
C GLY A 195 30.65 24.13 32.30
N SER A 196 30.58 23.61 31.06
CA SER A 196 29.41 23.83 30.21
C SER A 196 28.20 23.03 30.70
N ASP A 197 27.02 23.67 30.68
CA ASP A 197 25.75 23.01 30.97
C ASP A 197 25.24 22.30 29.71
N ILE A 198 25.81 21.13 29.44
CA ILE A 198 25.48 20.28 28.30
C ILE A 198 24.75 19.04 28.79
N LYS A 199 23.58 18.79 28.22
CA LYS A 199 22.77 17.61 28.44
C LYS A 199 22.96 16.63 27.30
N TRP A 200 23.01 15.35 27.62
CA TRP A 200 23.14 14.30 26.62
C TRP A 200 22.25 13.11 27.00
N LYS A 201 21.82 12.36 25.98
CA LYS A 201 20.98 11.18 26.16
C LYS A 201 21.18 10.21 25.01
N ALA A 202 21.43 8.95 25.33
CA ALA A 202 21.30 7.84 24.38
C ALA A 202 19.89 7.27 24.48
N TYR A 203 19.23 7.04 23.34
CA TYR A 203 17.88 6.47 23.30
C TYR A 203 17.86 4.97 23.01
N ALA A 204 18.98 4.42 22.51
CA ALA A 204 19.20 2.99 22.39
C ALA A 204 19.66 2.40 23.72
N ASP A 205 19.23 1.17 23.99
CA ASP A 205 19.70 0.40 25.12
C ASP A 205 21.15 -0.10 24.88
N GLY A 206 21.88 -0.38 25.96
CA GLY A 206 23.25 -0.90 25.90
C GLY A 206 24.36 0.16 25.88
N VAL A 207 24.03 1.45 26.01
CA VAL A 207 25.01 2.53 26.16
C VAL A 207 25.37 2.70 27.63
N ALA A 208 26.42 2.02 28.09
CA ALA A 208 26.95 2.15 29.46
C ALA A 208 27.97 3.30 29.63
N ALA A 209 28.38 3.94 28.53
CA ALA A 209 29.40 4.98 28.52
C ALA A 209 28.98 6.18 29.39
N GLN A 210 29.93 6.71 30.15
CA GLN A 210 29.77 7.92 30.95
C GLN A 210 30.79 8.98 30.51
N PRO A 211 30.48 10.28 30.61
CA PRO A 211 31.43 11.32 30.26
C PRO A 211 32.64 11.30 31.21
N VAL A 212 33.85 11.28 30.66
CA VAL A 212 35.12 11.39 31.39
C VAL A 212 35.78 12.74 31.11
N VAL A 213 36.54 13.28 32.06
CA VAL A 213 37.25 14.55 31.88
C VAL A 213 38.64 14.28 31.27
N GLU A 214 38.90 14.83 30.10
CA GLU A 214 40.16 14.72 29.37
C GLU A 214 40.52 16.08 28.74
N GLY A 215 41.70 16.63 29.06
CA GLY A 215 42.20 17.84 28.42
C GLY A 215 41.32 19.09 28.56
N GLY A 216 40.59 19.23 29.67
CA GLY A 216 39.65 20.34 29.90
C GLY A 216 38.26 20.15 29.28
N TYR A 217 37.97 18.97 28.70
CA TYR A 217 36.67 18.64 28.13
C TYR A 217 36.06 17.40 28.80
N LYS A 218 34.75 17.39 28.98
CA LYS A 218 33.99 16.14 29.19
C LYS A 218 33.86 15.43 27.85
N THR A 219 34.14 14.14 27.83
CA THR A 219 34.11 13.30 26.64
C THR A 219 33.28 12.05 26.91
N LEU A 220 32.27 11.79 26.08
CA LEU A 220 31.50 10.55 26.06
C LEU A 220 31.87 9.75 24.80
N THR A 221 32.25 8.48 24.95
CA THR A 221 32.62 7.62 23.82
C THR A 221 31.81 6.33 23.86
N VAL A 222 31.10 6.04 22.78
CA VAL A 222 30.32 4.81 22.57
C VAL A 222 30.99 3.99 21.47
N THR A 223 31.43 2.78 21.82
CA THR A 223 31.93 1.79 20.86
C THR A 223 30.75 1.03 20.26
N MET A 224 30.83 0.75 18.96
CA MET A 224 29.74 0.18 18.16
C MET A 224 30.23 -0.99 17.28
N PRO A 225 29.33 -1.87 16.79
CA PRO A 225 27.87 -1.79 16.88
C PRO A 225 27.35 -2.13 18.28
N LEU A 226 26.26 -1.49 18.69
CA LEU A 226 25.50 -1.90 19.88
C LEU A 226 24.73 -3.19 19.56
N ALA A 227 24.29 -3.89 20.62
CA ALA A 227 23.41 -5.05 20.47
C ALA A 227 22.11 -4.67 19.72
N LYS A 228 21.56 -5.65 18.98
CA LYS A 228 20.25 -5.50 18.32
C LYS A 228 19.22 -5.11 19.37
N GLN A 229 18.49 -4.04 19.12
CA GLN A 229 17.42 -3.59 20.01
C GLN A 229 16.24 -4.56 19.93
N PRO A 230 15.47 -4.75 21.02
CA PRO A 230 14.26 -5.56 20.98
C PRO A 230 13.33 -5.06 19.87
N GLU A 231 12.79 -5.97 19.08
CA GLU A 231 11.73 -5.64 18.12
C GLU A 231 10.53 -5.08 18.89
N MET A 232 9.84 -4.10 18.30
CA MET A 232 8.57 -3.57 18.82
C MET A 232 7.44 -4.02 17.90
N PRO A 233 6.23 -4.25 18.42
CA PRO A 233 5.10 -4.50 17.55
C PRO A 233 4.74 -3.22 16.79
N ASP A 234 4.27 -3.35 15.54
CA ASP A 234 3.98 -2.20 14.66
C ASP A 234 2.88 -1.28 15.22
N ASP A 235 2.05 -1.81 16.10
CA ASP A 235 0.97 -1.12 16.80
C ASP A 235 1.39 -0.52 18.16
N ALA A 236 2.69 -0.47 18.46
CA ALA A 236 3.21 0.18 19.66
C ALA A 236 3.14 1.71 19.56
N PRO A 237 2.79 2.44 20.64
CA PRO A 237 2.98 3.88 20.67
C PRO A 237 4.46 4.27 20.50
N ALA A 238 4.71 5.42 19.87
CA ALA A 238 6.06 5.80 19.45
C ALA A 238 7.01 5.98 20.64
N ARG A 239 6.49 6.32 21.83
CA ARG A 239 7.30 6.40 23.07
C ARG A 239 8.00 5.11 23.48
N PHE A 240 7.59 3.95 22.96
CA PHE A 240 8.28 2.67 23.18
C PHE A 240 9.40 2.41 22.17
N ALA A 241 9.44 3.17 21.07
CA ALA A 241 10.50 3.05 20.08
C ALA A 241 11.85 3.46 20.67
N LYS A 242 12.86 2.61 20.46
CA LYS A 242 14.25 2.88 20.83
C LYS A 242 14.96 3.54 19.66
N LEU A 243 15.13 4.86 19.72
CA LEU A 243 15.84 5.58 18.67
C LEU A 243 17.33 5.22 18.71
N PRO A 244 17.94 4.76 17.60
CA PRO A 244 19.36 4.43 17.54
C PRO A 244 20.20 5.70 17.41
N LEU A 245 20.11 6.59 18.41
CA LEU A 245 20.79 7.88 18.37
C LEU A 245 21.24 8.32 19.77
N LEU A 246 22.31 9.10 19.76
CA LEU A 246 22.82 9.87 20.88
C LEU A 246 22.58 11.35 20.60
N GLU A 247 21.85 12.03 21.49
CA GLU A 247 21.50 13.45 21.37
C GLU A 247 22.23 14.25 22.43
N VAL A 248 22.56 15.49 22.08
CA VAL A 248 23.19 16.45 22.98
C VAL A 248 22.63 17.85 22.72
N THR A 249 22.46 18.62 23.78
CA THR A 249 21.89 19.98 23.75
C THR A 249 22.47 20.83 24.87
N SER A 250 22.61 22.14 24.63
CA SER A 250 22.87 23.14 25.69
C SER A 250 21.60 23.76 26.25
N PHE A 251 20.43 23.51 25.65
CA PHE A 251 19.17 24.05 26.16
C PHE A 251 18.89 23.50 27.57
N ALA A 252 18.60 24.41 28.49
CA ALA A 252 18.30 24.06 29.88
C ALA A 252 16.97 23.30 30.03
N ASP A 253 15.93 23.66 29.30
CA ASP A 253 14.60 23.05 29.39
C ASP A 253 13.76 23.42 28.16
N TRP A 254 12.54 22.89 28.08
CA TRP A 254 11.62 23.23 27.00
C TRP A 254 11.21 24.72 27.05
N ALA A 255 11.15 25.31 28.25
CA ALA A 255 10.91 26.74 28.41
C ALA A 255 12.00 27.59 27.75
N ALA A 256 13.26 27.19 27.80
CA ALA A 256 14.37 27.85 27.11
C ALA A 256 14.22 27.75 25.58
N VAL A 257 13.87 26.57 25.05
CA VAL A 257 13.58 26.39 23.61
C VAL A 257 12.44 27.32 23.19
N SER A 258 11.33 27.33 23.93
CA SER A 258 10.19 28.22 23.70
C SER A 258 10.61 29.70 23.65
N LYS A 259 11.42 30.15 24.62
CA LYS A 259 11.88 31.55 24.71
C LYS A 259 12.74 31.97 23.52
N VAL A 260 13.66 31.10 23.10
CA VAL A 260 14.56 31.37 21.97
C VAL A 260 13.80 31.48 20.65
N MET A 261 12.77 30.65 20.48
CA MET A 261 12.00 30.56 19.24
C MET A 261 10.84 31.57 19.15
N ALA A 262 10.25 31.98 20.27
CA ALA A 262 9.07 32.85 20.30
C ALA A 262 9.21 34.17 19.51
N PRO A 263 10.34 34.92 19.56
CA PRO A 263 10.48 36.18 18.82
C PRO A 263 10.39 36.03 17.31
N LEU A 264 10.64 34.83 16.77
CA LEU A 264 10.55 34.56 15.32
C LEU A 264 9.12 34.68 14.79
N TYR A 265 8.12 34.61 15.67
CA TYR A 265 6.70 34.60 15.33
C TYR A 265 5.95 35.84 15.85
N ALA A 266 6.65 36.89 16.25
CA ALA A 266 6.03 38.17 16.60
C ALA A 266 5.30 38.77 15.37
N THR A 267 4.09 39.29 15.57
CA THR A 267 3.22 39.75 14.46
C THR A 267 3.07 41.27 14.37
N ASP A 268 3.51 42.00 15.38
CA ASP A 268 3.26 43.44 15.49
C ASP A 268 3.80 44.19 14.27
N GLY A 269 2.91 44.93 13.59
CA GLY A 269 3.26 45.72 12.41
C GLY A 269 3.58 44.92 11.15
N LEU A 270 3.36 43.60 11.11
CA LEU A 270 3.67 42.79 9.93
C LEU A 270 2.64 42.92 8.79
N ILE A 271 1.45 43.45 9.07
CA ILE A 271 0.44 43.78 8.05
C ILE A 271 0.40 45.31 7.89
N ALA A 272 1.02 45.80 6.81
CA ALA A 272 1.08 47.25 6.57
C ALA A 272 -0.33 47.82 6.26
N PRO A 273 -0.72 48.96 6.84
CA PRO A 273 -1.97 49.64 6.50
C PRO A 273 -2.07 49.93 5.00
N GLY A 274 -3.24 49.69 4.40
CA GLY A 274 -3.47 49.88 2.97
C GLY A 274 -2.87 48.80 2.06
N SER A 275 -2.17 47.79 2.60
CA SER A 275 -1.68 46.66 1.81
C SER A 275 -2.82 45.75 1.29
N SER A 276 -2.52 44.94 0.27
CA SER A 276 -3.47 43.93 -0.23
C SER A 276 -3.82 42.87 0.82
N LEU A 277 -2.93 42.61 1.78
CA LEU A 277 -3.20 41.72 2.91
C LEU A 277 -4.13 42.38 3.94
N ALA A 278 -3.95 43.68 4.22
CA ALA A 278 -4.86 44.45 5.07
C ALA A 278 -6.28 44.52 4.47
N ALA A 279 -6.40 44.57 3.14
CA ALA A 279 -7.68 44.51 2.45
C ALA A 279 -8.42 43.18 2.68
N GLU A 280 -7.71 42.04 2.72
CA GLU A 280 -8.31 40.74 3.06
C GLU A 280 -8.79 40.68 4.52
N VAL A 281 -8.00 41.21 5.45
CA VAL A 281 -8.43 41.35 6.86
C VAL A 281 -9.73 42.17 6.94
N ALA A 282 -9.78 43.32 6.28
CA ALA A 282 -10.96 44.18 6.27
C ALA A 282 -12.17 43.47 5.62
N ARG A 283 -11.94 42.72 4.54
CA ARG A 283 -12.98 41.91 3.87
C ARG A 283 -13.57 40.87 4.81
N ILE A 284 -12.73 40.11 5.53
CA ILE A 284 -13.19 39.10 6.49
C ILE A 284 -13.93 39.76 7.67
N LYS A 285 -13.39 40.84 8.25
CA LYS A 285 -14.04 41.56 9.37
C LYS A 285 -15.40 42.15 9.00
N THR A 286 -15.56 42.58 7.75
CA THR A 286 -16.83 43.12 7.22
C THR A 286 -17.83 42.01 6.94
N ALA A 287 -17.38 40.89 6.39
CA ALA A 287 -18.24 39.77 6.01
C ALA A 287 -18.77 39.00 7.23
N GLU A 288 -18.03 38.97 8.34
CA GLU A 288 -18.36 38.15 9.50
C GLU A 288 -17.94 38.83 10.80
N SER A 289 -18.75 38.67 11.85
CA SER A 289 -18.53 39.23 13.18
C SER A 289 -18.13 38.18 14.23
N ASP A 290 -18.53 36.92 14.03
CA ASP A 290 -18.19 35.80 14.91
C ASP A 290 -16.68 35.47 14.81
N PRO A 291 -15.92 35.55 15.91
CA PRO A 291 -14.50 35.22 15.94
C PRO A 291 -14.17 33.82 15.40
N LEU A 292 -15.02 32.82 15.66
CA LEU A 292 -14.79 31.44 15.20
C LEU A 292 -14.83 31.37 13.67
N LYS A 293 -15.81 32.01 13.07
CA LYS A 293 -15.99 32.02 11.62
C LYS A 293 -14.94 32.89 10.93
N ARG A 294 -14.50 33.99 11.56
CA ARG A 294 -13.33 34.76 11.10
C ARG A 294 -12.07 33.91 11.07
N ALA A 295 -11.81 33.12 12.12
CA ALA A 295 -10.68 32.19 12.15
C ALA A 295 -10.79 31.13 11.05
N ALA A 296 -11.98 30.59 10.79
CA ALA A 296 -12.21 29.66 9.68
C ALA A 296 -11.87 30.29 8.33
N LEU A 297 -12.32 31.53 8.09
CA LEU A 297 -12.04 32.26 6.85
C LEU A 297 -10.54 32.61 6.71
N ALA A 298 -9.85 32.92 7.81
CA ALA A 298 -8.41 33.15 7.83
C ALA A 298 -7.64 31.87 7.47
N LEU A 299 -7.99 30.75 8.10
CA LEU A 299 -7.39 29.44 7.84
C LEU A 299 -7.63 29.05 6.38
N GLN A 300 -8.87 29.16 5.90
CA GLN A 300 -9.23 28.90 4.51
C GLN A 300 -8.41 29.77 3.55
N LEU A 301 -8.26 31.07 3.83
CA LEU A 301 -7.48 31.98 2.99
C LEU A 301 -6.02 31.50 2.88
N VAL A 302 -5.40 31.12 4.00
CA VAL A 302 -4.01 30.65 4.03
C VAL A 302 -3.86 29.29 3.32
N GLN A 303 -4.77 28.34 3.55
CA GLN A 303 -4.71 27.02 2.92
C GLN A 303 -4.96 27.08 1.41
N ASP A 304 -5.98 27.84 0.96
CA ASP A 304 -6.43 27.86 -0.42
C ASP A 304 -5.60 28.81 -1.31
N LYS A 305 -5.02 29.89 -0.75
CA LYS A 305 -4.32 30.93 -1.55
C LYS A 305 -2.80 30.89 -1.45
N ILE A 306 -2.23 30.10 -0.55
CA ILE A 306 -0.78 29.99 -0.37
C ILE A 306 -0.35 28.54 -0.58
N ARG A 307 0.46 28.30 -1.61
CA ARG A 307 1.00 26.96 -1.91
C ARG A 307 2.10 26.59 -0.92
N TYR A 308 2.13 25.33 -0.48
CA TYR A 308 3.25 24.84 0.30
C TYR A 308 4.52 24.70 -0.57
N LEU A 309 5.62 25.28 -0.10
CA LEU A 309 6.97 25.13 -0.63
C LEU A 309 7.91 25.14 0.59
N MET A 310 8.65 24.06 0.84
CA MET A 310 9.60 24.03 1.96
C MET A 310 10.78 24.95 1.65
N LEU A 311 11.09 25.88 2.57
CA LEU A 311 12.14 26.89 2.45
C LEU A 311 13.10 26.78 3.64
N GLY A 312 14.27 26.17 3.44
CA GLY A 312 15.30 25.95 4.46
C GLY A 312 16.57 26.79 4.30
N MET A 313 16.69 27.54 3.20
CA MET A 313 17.90 28.33 2.87
C MET A 313 18.26 29.36 3.95
N ASP A 314 19.55 29.67 4.09
CA ASP A 314 20.09 30.63 5.05
C ASP A 314 19.75 30.31 6.52
N THR A 315 18.94 31.13 7.17
CA THR A 315 18.37 30.90 8.51
C THR A 315 16.95 30.35 8.45
N GLY A 316 16.47 30.05 7.24
CA GLY A 316 15.14 29.55 6.92
C GLY A 316 14.83 28.18 7.52
N ASN A 317 15.78 27.49 8.14
CA ASN A 317 15.48 26.32 8.98
C ASN A 317 14.49 26.67 10.10
N TYR A 318 14.61 27.86 10.70
CA TYR A 318 13.78 28.29 11.83
C TYR A 318 13.08 29.64 11.62
N VAL A 319 13.63 30.53 10.78
CA VAL A 319 13.06 31.86 10.55
C VAL A 319 11.92 31.78 9.53
N PRO A 320 10.71 32.25 9.85
CA PRO A 320 9.61 32.30 8.89
C PRO A 320 9.81 33.42 7.85
N GLN A 321 9.32 33.18 6.63
CA GLN A 321 9.10 34.24 5.65
C GLN A 321 8.01 35.21 6.15
N SER A 322 8.20 36.52 5.93
CA SER A 322 7.24 37.52 6.40
C SER A 322 5.83 37.36 5.78
N PRO A 323 4.75 37.75 6.47
CA PRO A 323 3.38 37.69 5.96
C PRO A 323 3.20 38.40 4.61
N THR A 324 3.73 39.61 4.48
CA THR A 324 3.71 40.39 3.22
C THR A 324 4.36 39.62 2.08
N ARG A 325 5.56 39.07 2.30
CA ARG A 325 6.28 38.33 1.27
C ARG A 325 5.57 37.04 0.90
N THR A 326 5.04 36.31 1.88
CA THR A 326 4.23 35.10 1.68
C THR A 326 2.99 35.37 0.86
N TRP A 327 2.31 36.48 1.15
CA TRP A 327 1.14 36.93 0.41
C TRP A 327 1.48 37.32 -1.04
N GLU A 328 2.57 38.06 -1.25
CA GLU A 328 3.03 38.45 -2.60
C GLU A 328 3.45 37.24 -3.45
N LEU A 329 4.23 36.33 -2.87
CA LEU A 329 4.79 35.17 -3.58
C LEU A 329 3.78 34.04 -3.80
N ARG A 330 2.70 34.00 -3.01
CA ARG A 330 1.69 32.93 -3.03
C ARG A 330 2.24 31.53 -2.70
N TYR A 331 3.38 31.47 -2.04
CA TYR A 331 3.92 30.24 -1.47
C TYR A 331 4.68 30.48 -0.17
N GLY A 332 4.80 29.41 0.63
CA GLY A 332 5.58 29.39 1.86
C GLY A 332 5.55 28.01 2.52
N ASP A 333 6.43 27.79 3.48
CA ASP A 333 6.51 26.56 4.26
C ASP A 333 5.63 26.61 5.52
N CYS A 334 5.79 25.65 6.44
CA CYS A 334 5.02 25.62 7.69
C CYS A 334 5.18 26.88 8.53
N LYS A 335 6.38 27.44 8.57
CA LYS A 335 6.71 28.63 9.36
C LYS A 335 6.09 29.88 8.74
N ALA A 336 6.25 30.06 7.43
CA ALA A 336 5.68 31.17 6.68
C ALA A 336 4.14 31.20 6.76
N LYS A 337 3.49 30.05 6.56
CA LYS A 337 2.03 29.94 6.62
C LYS A 337 1.51 30.15 8.04
N THR A 338 2.23 29.68 9.05
CA THR A 338 1.90 29.91 10.46
C THR A 338 2.00 31.38 10.83
N LEU A 339 3.09 32.07 10.48
CA LEU A 339 3.24 33.50 10.77
C LEU A 339 2.21 34.36 10.04
N LEU A 340 1.89 34.02 8.78
CA LEU A 340 0.81 34.68 8.05
C LEU A 340 -0.55 34.49 8.74
N LEU A 341 -0.88 33.26 9.16
CA LEU A 341 -2.14 32.98 9.85
C LEU A 341 -2.21 33.71 11.20
N LEU A 342 -1.14 33.71 12.00
CA LEU A 342 -1.08 34.46 13.26
C LEU A 342 -1.32 35.95 13.05
N ALA A 343 -0.63 36.56 12.07
CA ALA A 343 -0.79 37.98 11.77
C ALA A 343 -2.25 38.33 11.38
N LEU A 344 -2.89 37.49 10.57
CA LEU A 344 -4.31 37.65 10.21
C LEU A 344 -5.22 37.56 11.44
N LEU A 345 -5.02 36.58 12.31
CA LEU A 345 -5.83 36.37 13.51
C LEU A 345 -5.68 37.52 14.51
N HIS A 346 -4.45 37.99 14.75
CA HIS A 346 -4.18 39.12 15.66
C HIS A 346 -4.80 40.44 15.17
N GLU A 347 -4.74 40.76 13.87
CA GLU A 347 -5.43 41.92 13.30
C GLU A 347 -6.97 41.86 13.40
N MET A 348 -7.51 40.65 13.59
CA MET A 348 -8.93 40.40 13.84
C MET A 348 -9.29 40.34 15.33
N GLY A 349 -8.32 40.53 16.23
CA GLY A 349 -8.50 40.51 17.68
C GLY A 349 -8.71 39.12 18.26
N ILE A 350 -8.20 38.08 17.58
CA ILE A 350 -8.32 36.68 18.01
C ILE A 350 -7.04 36.28 18.74
N GLU A 351 -7.18 35.75 19.96
CA GLU A 351 -6.05 35.23 20.75
C GLU A 351 -5.46 33.99 20.07
N ALA A 352 -4.20 34.06 19.68
CA ALA A 352 -3.50 32.96 19.02
C ALA A 352 -2.00 32.93 19.38
N GLU A 353 -1.40 31.74 19.33
CA GLU A 353 0.03 31.55 19.56
C GLU A 353 0.61 30.48 18.62
N PRO A 354 1.89 30.62 18.21
CA PRO A 354 2.60 29.56 17.50
C PRO A 354 2.89 28.37 18.42
N VAL A 355 2.78 27.16 17.88
CA VAL A 355 3.20 25.93 18.55
C VAL A 355 4.03 25.07 17.61
N THR A 356 5.13 24.48 18.09
CA THR A 356 5.96 23.55 17.31
C THR A 356 5.60 22.10 17.63
N ALA A 357 5.67 21.23 16.63
CA ALA A 357 5.26 19.84 16.71
C ALA A 357 6.26 18.92 16.00
N HIS A 358 6.20 17.62 16.30
CA HIS A 358 6.81 16.61 15.45
C HIS A 358 5.71 15.84 14.71
N SER A 359 5.80 15.81 13.39
CA SER A 359 4.83 15.20 12.48
C SER A 359 4.62 13.70 12.66
N GLN A 360 5.61 12.98 13.23
CA GLN A 360 5.62 11.52 13.35
C GLN A 360 5.92 11.03 14.76
N LEU A 361 6.89 11.63 15.47
CA LEU A 361 7.31 11.13 16.78
C LEU A 361 6.27 11.37 17.87
N GLY A 362 5.36 12.33 17.70
CA GLY A 362 4.17 12.51 18.53
C GLY A 362 4.42 12.44 20.04
N ASP A 363 4.03 11.32 20.66
CA ASP A 363 4.13 11.06 22.09
C ASP A 363 5.54 10.71 22.60
N LEU A 364 6.52 10.52 21.70
CA LEU A 364 7.93 10.37 22.06
C LEU A 364 8.59 11.72 22.37
N VAL A 365 8.06 12.85 21.87
CA VAL A 365 8.67 14.18 22.01
C VAL A 365 8.99 14.57 23.46
N PRO A 366 8.08 14.41 24.45
CA PRO A 366 8.38 14.76 25.84
C PRO A 366 9.53 13.94 26.45
N SER A 367 9.83 12.77 25.88
CA SER A 367 10.95 11.94 26.33
C SER A 367 12.29 12.35 25.69
N ARG A 368 12.28 13.25 24.70
CA ARG A 368 13.50 13.78 24.10
C ARG A 368 14.16 14.86 24.95
N LEU A 369 15.42 15.15 24.67
CA LEU A 369 16.07 16.32 25.23
C LEU A 369 15.46 17.61 24.67
N PRO A 370 15.38 18.69 25.47
CA PRO A 370 14.97 20.00 24.99
C PRO A 370 15.86 20.47 23.84
N SER A 371 15.28 20.61 22.66
CA SER A 371 16.01 20.91 21.44
C SER A 371 15.06 21.50 20.41
N ALA A 372 15.53 22.48 19.63
CA ALA A 372 14.75 22.99 18.50
C ALA A 372 14.59 21.90 17.43
N ALA A 373 15.56 20.97 17.30
CA ALA A 373 15.49 19.82 16.39
C ALA A 373 14.65 18.64 16.95
N ALA A 374 13.95 18.82 18.07
CA ALA A 374 12.91 17.89 18.49
C ALA A 374 11.60 18.05 17.70
N PHE A 375 11.49 19.12 16.91
CA PHE A 375 10.31 19.48 16.12
C PHE A 375 10.66 19.62 14.64
N ASP A 376 9.71 19.24 13.78
CA ASP A 376 9.83 19.34 12.31
C ASP A 376 8.65 20.13 11.69
N HIS A 377 7.69 20.57 12.52
CA HIS A 377 6.47 21.25 12.08
C HIS A 377 6.07 22.39 13.03
N VAL A 378 5.26 23.33 12.54
CA VAL A 378 4.71 24.44 13.31
C VAL A 378 3.31 24.79 12.83
N LEU A 379 2.42 25.14 13.76
CA LEU A 379 1.03 25.52 13.52
C LEU A 379 0.55 26.56 14.54
N VAL A 380 -0.73 26.95 14.45
CA VAL A 380 -1.35 27.92 15.35
C VAL A 380 -2.24 27.22 16.38
N ARG A 381 -2.10 27.62 17.65
CA ARG A 381 -3.10 27.37 18.69
C ARG A 381 -3.89 28.66 18.91
N ALA A 382 -5.21 28.61 18.76
CA ALA A 382 -6.09 29.75 18.99
C ALA A 382 -7.04 29.51 20.17
N THR A 383 -7.31 30.54 20.96
CA THR A 383 -8.32 30.53 22.02
C THR A 383 -9.52 31.35 21.55
N ILE A 384 -10.66 30.69 21.29
CA ILE A 384 -11.87 31.35 20.78
C ILE A 384 -13.05 30.94 21.64
N ASN A 385 -13.75 31.91 22.25
CA ASN A 385 -14.88 31.65 23.14
C ASN A 385 -14.58 30.65 24.28
N GLY A 386 -13.32 30.61 24.75
CA GLY A 386 -12.84 29.67 25.77
C GLY A 386 -12.46 28.28 25.25
N GLU A 387 -12.62 28.01 23.94
CA GLU A 387 -12.24 26.77 23.27
C GLU A 387 -10.81 26.88 22.69
N THR A 388 -9.99 25.84 22.84
CA THR A 388 -8.68 25.74 22.18
C THR A 388 -8.85 25.07 20.82
N LEU A 389 -8.41 25.74 19.76
CA LEU A 389 -8.41 25.24 18.38
C LEU A 389 -6.99 25.09 17.85
N TRP A 390 -6.78 24.08 17.00
CA TRP A 390 -5.49 23.78 16.38
C TRP A 390 -5.56 24.05 14.88
N LEU A 391 -5.06 25.21 14.46
CA LEU A 391 -5.21 25.71 13.10
C LEU A 391 -3.90 25.49 12.32
N ASP A 392 -3.90 24.51 11.43
CA ASP A 392 -2.74 24.20 10.60
C ASP A 392 -2.86 24.82 9.20
N GLY A 393 -2.13 25.91 8.95
CA GLY A 393 -2.08 26.58 7.64
C GLY A 393 -1.44 25.75 6.52
N THR A 394 -0.74 24.66 6.84
CA THR A 394 -0.13 23.74 5.86
C THR A 394 -1.07 22.64 5.41
N GLY A 395 -2.13 22.39 6.19
CA GLY A 395 -3.24 21.55 5.77
C GLY A 395 -3.92 22.09 4.51
N ALA A 396 -4.94 21.36 4.04
CA ALA A 396 -5.66 21.75 2.84
C ALA A 396 -7.14 21.42 2.95
N GLY A 397 -7.99 22.31 2.44
CA GLY A 397 -9.43 22.09 2.29
C GLY A 397 -10.25 22.19 3.57
N ALA A 398 -9.68 22.66 4.69
CA ALA A 398 -10.44 22.89 5.91
C ALA A 398 -11.49 23.99 5.69
N ARG A 399 -12.69 23.77 6.21
CA ARG A 399 -13.80 24.73 6.24
C ARG A 399 -14.26 24.95 7.67
N LEU A 400 -15.24 25.84 7.86
CA LEU A 400 -15.83 26.10 9.18
C LEU A 400 -16.30 24.81 9.89
N ALA A 401 -16.84 23.85 9.14
CA ALA A 401 -17.27 22.57 9.68
C ALA A 401 -16.13 21.71 10.23
N ASP A 402 -14.89 21.96 9.82
CA ASP A 402 -13.70 21.18 10.18
C ASP A 402 -12.80 21.90 11.20
N ILE A 403 -13.09 23.17 11.55
CA ILE A 403 -12.15 24.00 12.34
C ILE A 403 -11.82 23.42 13.72
N ARG A 404 -12.68 22.53 14.22
CA ARG A 404 -12.49 21.83 15.49
C ARG A 404 -11.65 20.57 15.35
N ASP A 405 -11.44 20.04 14.14
CA ASP A 405 -10.70 18.80 13.95
C ASP A 405 -9.26 18.94 14.45
N THR A 406 -8.79 17.94 15.19
CA THR A 406 -7.48 17.96 15.85
C THR A 406 -6.44 17.23 15.01
N PRO A 407 -5.28 17.83 14.71
CA PRO A 407 -4.22 17.14 14.00
C PRO A 407 -3.57 16.07 14.90
N PRO A 408 -3.21 14.89 14.36
CA PRO A 408 -2.66 13.76 15.14
C PRO A 408 -1.18 13.93 15.50
N LEU A 409 -0.80 15.10 16.02
CA LEU A 409 0.60 15.47 16.31
C LEU A 409 1.04 15.10 17.73
N GLY A 410 0.14 14.62 18.60
CA GLY A 410 0.46 14.18 19.95
C GLY A 410 0.79 15.34 20.89
N TYR A 411 2.07 15.74 20.95
CA TYR A 411 2.55 16.83 21.80
C TYR A 411 3.10 18.00 20.98
N VAL A 412 2.84 19.20 21.46
CA VAL A 412 3.32 20.45 20.86
C VAL A 412 3.94 21.35 21.92
N LEU A 413 4.90 22.18 21.55
CA LEU A 413 5.49 23.18 22.42
C LEU A 413 4.99 24.58 22.02
N PRO A 414 4.19 25.25 22.87
CA PRO A 414 3.86 26.65 22.65
C PRO A 414 5.12 27.53 22.69
N LEU A 415 5.23 28.49 21.76
CA LEU A 415 6.37 29.40 21.76
C LEU A 415 5.98 30.72 22.42
N ARG A 416 6.45 30.92 23.65
CA ARG A 416 6.16 32.08 24.48
C ARG A 416 7.43 32.76 24.97
N ALA A 417 7.38 34.09 25.10
CA ALA A 417 8.46 34.88 25.70
C ALA A 417 8.71 34.52 27.19
N ALA A 418 7.69 34.04 27.90
CA ALA A 418 7.84 33.54 29.27
C ALA A 418 8.43 32.12 29.34
N GLY A 419 8.49 31.40 28.21
CA GLY A 419 8.73 29.96 28.15
C GLY A 419 7.45 29.15 28.32
N ALA A 420 7.48 27.91 27.86
CA ALA A 420 6.38 26.95 27.97
C ALA A 420 6.92 25.53 28.07
N GLU A 421 6.07 24.63 28.55
CA GLU A 421 6.30 23.19 28.50
C GLU A 421 5.48 22.54 27.38
N PRO A 422 5.87 21.35 26.88
CA PRO A 422 5.07 20.62 25.91
C PRO A 422 3.67 20.31 26.44
N VAL A 423 2.66 20.57 25.61
CA VAL A 423 1.26 20.29 25.89
C VAL A 423 0.74 19.20 24.97
N ARG A 424 -0.13 18.33 25.47
CA ARG A 424 -0.77 17.28 24.68
C ARG A 424 -1.97 17.85 23.93
N ILE A 425 -2.08 17.52 22.64
CA ILE A 425 -3.31 17.73 21.87
C ILE A 425 -4.32 16.66 22.29
N ALA A 426 -5.49 17.08 22.77
CA ALA A 426 -6.61 16.18 22.97
C ALA A 426 -7.18 15.80 21.59
N LEU A 427 -7.15 14.51 21.25
CA LEU A 427 -7.69 14.01 20.00
C LEU A 427 -9.17 13.68 20.16
N HIS A 428 -9.97 13.98 19.13
CA HIS A 428 -11.36 13.55 19.05
C HIS A 428 -11.72 13.18 17.61
N ALA A 429 -12.85 12.50 17.44
CA ALA A 429 -13.35 12.15 16.13
C ALA A 429 -13.59 13.43 15.28
N PRO A 430 -13.34 13.38 13.96
CA PRO A 430 -13.66 14.47 13.06
C PRO A 430 -15.15 14.84 13.07
N ALA A 431 -15.46 16.13 12.94
CA ALA A 431 -16.84 16.63 13.06
C ALA A 431 -17.79 16.13 11.96
N ARG A 432 -17.24 15.81 10.78
CA ARG A 432 -17.96 15.26 9.62
C ARG A 432 -17.09 14.23 8.88
N PRO A 433 -17.66 13.36 8.04
CA PRO A 433 -16.89 12.32 7.37
C PRO A 433 -15.71 12.88 6.56
N ASP A 434 -14.53 12.32 6.76
CA ASP A 434 -13.39 12.46 5.86
C ASP A 434 -13.68 11.84 4.50
N MET A 435 -14.42 10.72 4.53
CA MET A 435 -14.87 9.99 3.35
C MET A 435 -16.31 9.50 3.51
N THR A 436 -17.14 9.78 2.51
CA THR A 436 -18.46 9.16 2.34
C THR A 436 -18.44 8.31 1.08
N LEU A 437 -18.77 7.02 1.20
CA LEU A 437 -18.83 6.08 0.09
C LEU A 437 -20.25 5.57 -0.06
N THR A 438 -20.81 5.64 -1.26
CA THR A 438 -22.07 5.00 -1.60
C THR A 438 -21.86 4.04 -2.76
N PHE A 439 -22.06 2.75 -2.52
CA PHE A 439 -22.03 1.71 -3.53
C PHE A 439 -23.45 1.22 -3.79
N SER A 440 -23.86 1.16 -5.06
CA SER A 440 -25.16 0.62 -5.46
C SER A 440 -24.98 -0.49 -6.49
N TYR A 441 -25.55 -1.66 -6.19
CA TYR A 441 -25.52 -2.86 -7.03
C TYR A 441 -26.94 -3.21 -7.47
N ASP A 442 -27.18 -3.27 -8.78
CA ASP A 442 -28.44 -3.78 -9.32
C ASP A 442 -28.33 -5.28 -9.65
N GLN A 443 -28.70 -6.15 -8.70
CA GLN A 443 -28.77 -7.60 -8.95
C GLN A 443 -30.17 -8.03 -9.40
N GLY A 444 -30.93 -7.13 -10.04
CA GLY A 444 -32.27 -7.43 -10.55
C GLY A 444 -32.30 -8.65 -11.48
N ALA A 445 -31.19 -8.91 -12.19
CA ALA A 445 -31.01 -10.03 -13.11
C ALA A 445 -30.71 -11.37 -12.42
N GLY A 446 -30.13 -11.36 -11.22
CA GLY A 446 -29.69 -12.58 -10.56
C GLY A 446 -28.49 -12.36 -9.62
N ILE A 447 -28.28 -13.30 -8.70
CA ILE A 447 -27.16 -13.24 -7.74
C ILE A 447 -25.87 -13.85 -8.30
N ASN A 448 -25.97 -14.73 -9.32
CA ASN A 448 -24.81 -15.36 -9.96
C ASN A 448 -24.30 -14.58 -11.19
N LEU A 449 -24.97 -13.48 -11.51
CA LEU A 449 -24.65 -12.61 -12.64
C LEU A 449 -23.91 -11.35 -12.18
N PRO A 450 -23.04 -10.77 -13.04
CA PRO A 450 -22.50 -9.44 -12.77
C PRO A 450 -23.64 -8.42 -12.68
N ALA A 451 -23.51 -7.46 -11.77
CA ALA A 451 -24.50 -6.42 -11.54
C ALA A 451 -24.02 -5.08 -12.10
N PRO A 452 -24.90 -4.28 -12.74
CA PRO A 452 -24.62 -2.87 -12.94
C PRO A 452 -24.34 -2.22 -11.60
N PHE A 453 -23.26 -1.45 -11.58
CA PHE A 453 -22.67 -0.91 -10.37
C PHE A 453 -22.50 0.60 -10.50
N SER A 454 -22.72 1.31 -9.40
CA SER A 454 -22.33 2.70 -9.25
C SER A 454 -21.67 2.94 -7.89
N ALA A 455 -20.63 3.76 -7.90
CA ALA A 455 -19.95 4.27 -6.71
C ALA A 455 -20.01 5.80 -6.70
N THR A 456 -20.26 6.39 -5.54
CA THR A 456 -20.07 7.81 -5.28
C THR A 456 -19.18 7.94 -4.06
N VAL A 457 -18.02 8.57 -4.22
CA VAL A 457 -17.02 8.76 -3.17
C VAL A 457 -16.81 10.26 -2.99
N THR A 458 -17.25 10.79 -1.86
CA THR A 458 -17.03 12.19 -1.46
C THR A 458 -15.94 12.22 -0.40
N MET A 459 -14.93 13.05 -0.61
CA MET A 459 -13.74 13.18 0.24
C MET A 459 -13.55 14.65 0.62
N LYS A 460 -12.98 14.91 1.81
CA LYS A 460 -12.48 16.24 2.20
C LYS A 460 -10.96 16.24 2.43
N GLY A 461 -10.43 17.40 2.79
CA GLY A 461 -9.05 17.52 3.27
C GLY A 461 -7.99 17.28 2.19
N ALA A 462 -6.83 16.77 2.61
CA ALA A 462 -5.70 16.49 1.72
C ALA A 462 -6.03 15.49 0.60
N VAL A 463 -6.86 14.47 0.88
CA VAL A 463 -7.26 13.47 -0.11
C VAL A 463 -8.08 14.11 -1.22
N ALA A 464 -9.02 14.99 -0.89
CA ALA A 464 -9.81 15.73 -1.88
C ALA A 464 -8.92 16.57 -2.82
N GLN A 465 -7.90 17.21 -2.26
CA GLN A 465 -6.94 18.01 -3.04
C GLN A 465 -6.04 17.14 -3.91
N LEU A 466 -5.62 15.97 -3.44
CA LEU A 466 -4.85 15.02 -4.24
C LEU A 466 -5.65 14.54 -5.47
N VAL A 467 -6.92 14.21 -5.29
CA VAL A 467 -7.79 13.78 -6.40
C VAL A 467 -8.05 14.94 -7.37
N ARG A 468 -8.29 16.15 -6.84
CA ARG A 468 -8.41 17.37 -7.66
C ARG A 468 -7.14 17.63 -8.48
N LEU A 469 -5.98 17.48 -7.87
CA LEU A 469 -4.69 17.66 -8.53
C LEU A 469 -4.51 16.63 -9.65
N ALA A 470 -4.77 15.36 -9.37
CA ALA A 470 -4.69 14.30 -10.37
C ALA A 470 -5.62 14.57 -11.56
N LYS A 471 -6.84 15.08 -11.31
CA LYS A 471 -7.78 15.41 -12.38
C LYS A 471 -7.42 16.66 -13.18
N THR A 472 -6.84 17.68 -12.53
CA THR A 472 -6.60 18.99 -13.17
C THR A 472 -5.20 19.12 -13.78
N GLN A 473 -4.21 18.37 -13.29
CA GLN A 473 -2.81 18.45 -13.72
C GLN A 473 -2.25 17.11 -14.24
N GLY A 474 -2.84 15.97 -13.85
CA GLY A 474 -2.43 14.66 -14.33
C GLY A 474 -2.99 14.33 -15.71
N SER A 475 -2.47 13.26 -16.32
CA SER A 475 -3.09 12.72 -17.53
C SER A 475 -4.45 12.09 -17.19
N GLN A 476 -5.33 11.97 -18.18
CA GLN A 476 -6.61 11.28 -18.00
C GLN A 476 -6.39 9.83 -17.55
N ASP A 477 -5.36 9.15 -18.07
CA ASP A 477 -4.99 7.78 -17.67
C ASP A 477 -4.54 7.69 -16.21
N ASP A 478 -3.73 8.65 -15.73
CA ASP A 478 -3.31 8.70 -14.32
C ASP A 478 -4.50 8.88 -13.37
N PHE A 479 -5.45 9.76 -13.74
CA PHE A 479 -6.68 9.96 -13.00
C PHE A 479 -7.54 8.68 -12.98
N GLU A 480 -7.68 8.00 -14.11
CA GLU A 480 -8.43 6.75 -14.18
C GLU A 480 -7.79 5.64 -13.34
N LYS A 481 -6.46 5.49 -13.38
CA LYS A 481 -5.70 4.56 -12.54
C LYS A 481 -5.84 4.88 -11.05
N LEU A 482 -5.86 6.17 -10.68
CA LEU A 482 -6.13 6.59 -9.31
C LEU A 482 -7.53 6.18 -8.86
N VAL A 483 -8.56 6.46 -9.65
CA VAL A 483 -9.96 6.10 -9.31
C VAL A 483 -10.15 4.59 -9.29
N ASN A 484 -9.54 3.84 -10.22
CA ASN A 484 -9.60 2.38 -10.23
C ASN A 484 -9.01 1.80 -8.93
N ARG A 485 -7.82 2.26 -8.51
CA ARG A 485 -7.21 1.84 -7.23
C ARG A 485 -8.08 2.21 -6.04
N MET A 486 -8.65 3.41 -6.03
CA MET A 486 -9.53 3.87 -4.97
C MET A 486 -10.76 2.98 -4.80
N ILE A 487 -11.46 2.65 -5.90
CA ILE A 487 -12.63 1.77 -5.84
C ILE A 487 -12.23 0.32 -5.55
N ALA A 488 -11.11 -0.17 -6.10
CA ALA A 488 -10.61 -1.52 -5.86
C ALA A 488 -10.28 -1.79 -4.37
N ASN A 489 -9.99 -0.76 -3.58
CA ASN A 489 -9.82 -0.91 -2.13
C ASN A 489 -11.11 -1.35 -1.41
N PHE A 490 -12.28 -1.12 -2.01
CA PHE A 490 -13.59 -1.48 -1.46
C PHE A 490 -14.26 -2.63 -2.23
N ASP A 491 -14.07 -2.68 -3.56
CA ASP A 491 -14.58 -3.72 -4.43
C ASP A 491 -13.56 -4.08 -5.51
N LYS A 492 -12.76 -5.13 -5.25
CA LYS A 492 -11.74 -5.64 -6.17
C LYS A 492 -12.33 -6.28 -7.43
N ASN A 493 -13.63 -6.61 -7.41
CA ASN A 493 -14.33 -7.30 -8.50
C ASN A 493 -15.11 -6.33 -9.40
N ALA A 494 -14.99 -5.01 -9.16
CA ALA A 494 -15.62 -3.99 -9.98
C ALA A 494 -14.76 -3.64 -11.22
N THR A 495 -15.36 -3.73 -12.40
CA THR A 495 -14.81 -3.20 -13.65
C THR A 495 -15.49 -1.87 -13.96
N LEU A 496 -14.71 -0.77 -13.92
CA LEU A 496 -15.23 0.58 -14.11
C LEU A 496 -15.26 0.98 -15.59
N VAL A 497 -16.42 1.43 -16.05
CA VAL A 497 -16.67 1.90 -17.42
C VAL A 497 -16.64 3.42 -17.51
N SER A 498 -17.23 4.13 -16.55
CA SER A 498 -17.19 5.58 -16.52
C SER A 498 -16.78 6.13 -15.16
N ARG A 499 -16.13 7.29 -15.18
CA ARG A 499 -15.59 7.99 -14.01
C ARG A 499 -15.82 9.48 -14.23
N ASP A 500 -16.44 10.13 -13.27
CA ASP A 500 -16.68 11.56 -13.27
C ASP A 500 -16.15 12.18 -11.98
N PHE A 501 -15.86 13.48 -12.04
CA PHE A 501 -15.26 14.23 -10.93
C PHE A 501 -15.90 15.61 -10.81
N SER A 502 -16.26 15.98 -9.58
CA SER A 502 -16.63 17.35 -9.23
C SER A 502 -15.91 17.80 -7.96
N PHE A 503 -15.73 19.11 -7.82
CA PHE A 503 -15.17 19.72 -6.62
C PHE A 503 -16.09 20.84 -6.14
N ASP A 504 -16.53 20.77 -4.88
CA ASP A 504 -17.27 21.83 -4.21
C ASP A 504 -16.31 22.70 -3.43
N GLU A 505 -16.07 23.93 -3.92
CA GLU A 505 -15.17 24.89 -3.29
C GLU A 505 -15.66 25.35 -1.91
N ALA A 506 -16.99 25.47 -1.72
CA ALA A 506 -17.58 25.93 -0.47
C ALA A 506 -17.47 24.85 0.62
N ALA A 507 -17.76 23.59 0.27
CA ALA A 507 -17.63 22.46 1.18
C ALA A 507 -16.18 21.95 1.32
N GLY A 508 -15.28 22.32 0.40
CA GLY A 508 -13.91 21.82 0.36
C GLY A 508 -13.83 20.33 0.05
N THR A 509 -14.78 19.81 -0.74
CA THR A 509 -14.93 18.36 -1.00
C THR A 509 -14.77 18.01 -2.47
N ALA A 510 -14.10 16.89 -2.73
CA ALA A 510 -14.06 16.24 -4.03
C ALA A 510 -15.08 15.12 -4.07
N THR A 511 -15.86 15.01 -5.14
CA THR A 511 -16.73 13.86 -5.39
C THR A 511 -16.30 13.15 -6.66
N VAL A 512 -16.01 11.85 -6.53
CA VAL A 512 -15.81 10.95 -7.66
C VAL A 512 -17.06 10.10 -7.81
N THR A 513 -17.62 10.04 -9.01
CA THR A 513 -18.63 9.02 -9.33
C THR A 513 -18.05 8.04 -10.32
N ALA A 514 -18.36 6.76 -10.16
CA ALA A 514 -17.94 5.73 -11.08
C ALA A 514 -19.09 4.79 -11.37
N THR A 515 -19.17 4.29 -12.60
CA THR A 515 -20.15 3.25 -12.98
C THR A 515 -19.47 2.13 -13.73
N GLY A 516 -20.03 0.94 -13.65
CA GLY A 516 -19.43 -0.25 -14.23
C GLY A 516 -20.26 -1.50 -13.98
N VAL A 517 -19.58 -2.63 -14.00
CA VAL A 517 -20.13 -3.93 -13.60
C VAL A 517 -19.29 -4.45 -12.45
N ALA A 518 -19.94 -5.04 -11.45
CA ALA A 518 -19.26 -5.68 -10.33
C ALA A 518 -19.78 -7.10 -10.14
N TYR A 519 -18.89 -8.02 -9.77
CA TYR A 519 -19.29 -9.37 -9.41
C TYR A 519 -19.60 -9.46 -7.92
N PRO A 520 -20.86 -9.67 -7.53
CA PRO A 520 -21.21 -9.63 -6.12
C PRO A 520 -20.73 -10.88 -5.38
N ALA A 521 -20.20 -10.69 -4.17
CA ALA A 521 -19.71 -11.77 -3.31
C ALA A 521 -20.86 -12.54 -2.63
N TRP A 522 -21.57 -13.38 -3.39
CA TRP A 522 -22.47 -14.40 -2.85
C TRP A 522 -21.74 -15.73 -2.74
N ASP A 523 -21.76 -16.30 -1.54
CA ASP A 523 -21.15 -17.59 -1.23
C ASP A 523 -22.24 -18.59 -0.83
N ARG A 524 -22.06 -19.86 -1.21
CA ARG A 524 -22.98 -20.93 -0.84
C ARG A 524 -22.47 -21.61 0.43
N GLU A 525 -23.21 -21.43 1.52
CA GLU A 525 -22.93 -22.06 2.82
C GLU A 525 -24.16 -22.89 3.23
N ASN A 526 -24.01 -24.13 3.72
CA ASN A 526 -25.14 -24.95 4.17
C ASN A 526 -26.34 -24.91 3.19
N GLU A 527 -26.06 -25.13 1.90
CA GLU A 527 -27.00 -25.13 0.77
C GLU A 527 -27.67 -23.79 0.41
N ARG A 528 -27.43 -22.70 1.16
CA ARG A 528 -28.01 -21.38 0.89
C ARG A 528 -26.96 -20.34 0.49
N TRP A 529 -27.34 -19.49 -0.46
CA TRP A 529 -26.55 -18.32 -0.84
C TRP A 529 -26.61 -17.25 0.24
N ARG A 530 -25.44 -16.77 0.66
CA ARG A 530 -25.26 -15.68 1.62
C ARG A 530 -24.32 -14.62 1.06
N ARG A 531 -24.59 -13.36 1.40
CA ARG A 531 -23.70 -12.23 1.06
C ARG A 531 -23.51 -11.35 2.29
N PRO A 532 -22.27 -11.11 2.74
CA PRO A 532 -21.99 -10.10 3.74
C PRO A 532 -22.52 -8.71 3.32
N LEU A 533 -23.19 -8.03 4.24
CA LEU A 533 -23.68 -6.66 4.06
C LEU A 533 -22.78 -5.62 4.71
N TYR A 534 -21.72 -6.09 5.38
CA TYR A 534 -20.79 -5.30 6.18
C TYR A 534 -19.39 -5.37 5.58
N ALA A 535 -18.69 -4.24 5.54
CA ALA A 535 -17.31 -4.17 5.02
C ALA A 535 -16.25 -3.71 6.02
N ALA A 536 -16.57 -3.33 7.27
CA ALA A 536 -15.50 -2.89 8.17
C ALA A 536 -14.74 -4.08 8.79
N GLN A 537 -13.58 -4.37 8.22
CA GLN A 537 -12.56 -5.17 8.88
C GLN A 537 -11.98 -4.36 10.05
N THR A 538 -12.43 -4.62 11.27
CA THR A 538 -11.62 -4.36 12.46
C THR A 538 -11.06 -5.69 12.93
N GLU A 539 -10.14 -6.24 12.15
CA GLU A 539 -9.33 -7.34 12.69
C GLU A 539 -8.54 -6.80 13.88
N PHE A 540 -8.64 -7.48 15.02
CA PHE A 540 -7.94 -7.07 16.23
C PHE A 540 -7.16 -8.25 16.79
N SER A 541 -5.96 -8.42 16.26
CA SER A 541 -5.06 -9.53 16.59
C SER A 541 -3.68 -9.03 17.06
N PRO A 542 -3.59 -8.02 17.97
CA PRO A 542 -2.30 -7.47 18.38
C PRO A 542 -1.46 -8.56 19.06
N ASP A 543 -0.22 -8.80 18.61
CA ASP A 543 0.64 -9.80 19.23
C ASP A 543 1.25 -9.25 20.52
N ARG A 544 0.96 -9.92 21.64
CA ARG A 544 1.52 -9.67 22.97
C ARG A 544 2.05 -10.94 23.62
N ALA A 545 2.30 -11.99 22.83
CA ALA A 545 2.82 -13.27 23.31
C ALA A 545 4.31 -13.17 23.69
N ARG A 546 5.06 -12.26 23.06
CA ARG A 546 6.47 -12.05 23.37
C ARG A 546 6.62 -11.34 24.71
N THR A 547 7.53 -11.81 25.57
CA THR A 547 7.80 -11.20 26.88
C THR A 547 8.13 -9.70 26.80
N ALA A 548 8.83 -9.28 25.74
CA ALA A 548 9.18 -7.87 25.51
C ALA A 548 7.96 -6.98 25.18
N TRP A 549 6.84 -7.57 24.76
CA TRP A 549 5.66 -6.84 24.29
C TRP A 549 4.52 -6.83 25.30
N LYS A 550 4.59 -7.70 26.33
CA LYS A 550 3.49 -7.99 27.26
C LYS A 550 2.93 -6.76 27.99
N ASP A 551 3.68 -5.67 28.09
CA ASP A 551 3.29 -4.45 28.81
C ASP A 551 3.07 -3.25 27.86
N ILE A 552 3.13 -3.46 26.55
CA ILE A 552 3.00 -2.41 25.53
C ILE A 552 1.53 -2.29 25.10
N PRO A 553 0.85 -1.14 25.30
CA PRO A 553 -0.52 -0.95 24.84
C PRO A 553 -0.61 -0.94 23.30
N VAL A 554 -1.83 -0.98 22.77
CA VAL A 554 -2.07 -0.89 21.31
C VAL A 554 -2.43 0.55 20.96
N LYS A 555 -1.69 1.15 20.03
CA LYS A 555 -2.01 2.44 19.41
C LYS A 555 -3.09 2.21 18.35
N THR A 556 -4.21 2.93 18.46
CA THR A 556 -5.24 2.91 17.41
C THR A 556 -4.92 3.93 16.31
N ASP A 557 -5.64 3.84 15.20
CA ASP A 557 -5.52 4.79 14.10
C ASP A 557 -5.76 6.24 14.54
N ALA A 558 -5.10 7.17 13.86
CA ALA A 558 -5.32 8.60 13.98
C ALA A 558 -6.81 8.95 13.76
N PRO A 559 -7.28 10.12 14.24
CA PRO A 559 -8.67 10.52 14.06
C PRO A 559 -9.08 10.50 12.58
N PHE A 560 -10.13 9.74 12.30
CA PHE A 560 -10.67 9.58 10.96
C PHE A 560 -12.15 9.22 11.05
N TYR A 561 -12.96 9.71 10.11
CA TYR A 561 -14.37 9.39 10.02
C TYR A 561 -14.74 8.93 8.61
N VAL A 562 -15.13 7.66 8.47
CA VAL A 562 -15.71 7.11 7.24
C VAL A 562 -17.20 6.79 7.41
N MET A 563 -17.99 7.12 6.40
CA MET A 563 -19.38 6.67 6.27
C MET A 563 -19.51 5.87 4.97
N MET A 564 -19.91 4.61 5.06
CA MET A 564 -20.13 3.74 3.91
C MET A 564 -21.60 3.34 3.83
N ARG A 565 -22.18 3.46 2.63
CA ARG A 565 -23.55 3.06 2.32
C ARG A 565 -23.56 2.08 1.16
N THR A 566 -23.96 0.84 1.42
CA THR A 566 -24.13 -0.20 0.40
C THR A 566 -25.61 -0.39 0.11
N ARG A 567 -26.00 -0.24 -1.16
CA ARG A 567 -27.35 -0.46 -1.66
C ARG A 567 -27.34 -1.67 -2.58
N LEU A 568 -28.19 -2.64 -2.29
CA LEU A 568 -28.30 -3.88 -3.02
C LEU A 568 -29.74 -4.05 -3.50
N ARG A 569 -29.98 -4.03 -4.81
CA ARG A 569 -31.28 -4.42 -5.38
C ARG A 569 -31.30 -5.92 -5.61
N LEU A 570 -32.29 -6.59 -5.05
CA LEU A 570 -32.49 -8.03 -5.12
C LEU A 570 -33.28 -8.43 -6.38
N PRO A 571 -33.06 -9.64 -6.92
CA PRO A 571 -33.73 -10.10 -8.14
C PRO A 571 -35.22 -10.42 -7.98
N ARG A 572 -35.64 -10.74 -6.74
CA ARG A 572 -37.00 -11.17 -6.37
C ARG A 572 -37.26 -11.03 -4.87
N ALA A 573 -38.50 -11.26 -4.45
CA ALA A 573 -38.88 -11.34 -3.04
C ALA A 573 -38.35 -12.62 -2.34
N GLY A 574 -38.43 -12.67 -1.02
CA GLY A 574 -38.11 -13.85 -0.19
C GLY A 574 -36.70 -13.88 0.39
N PHE A 575 -35.84 -12.92 0.05
CA PHE A 575 -34.56 -12.74 0.72
C PHE A 575 -34.75 -12.25 2.16
N THR A 576 -33.89 -12.72 3.05
CA THR A 576 -33.88 -12.35 4.47
C THR A 576 -32.52 -11.83 4.88
N ILE A 577 -32.44 -11.22 6.06
CA ILE A 577 -31.19 -10.74 6.65
C ILE A 577 -31.02 -11.45 7.99
N ASP A 578 -29.91 -12.17 8.17
CA ASP A 578 -29.48 -12.67 9.48
C ASP A 578 -28.50 -11.69 10.15
N GLY A 579 -28.14 -11.97 11.41
CA GLY A 579 -27.22 -11.14 12.19
C GLY A 579 -27.82 -9.82 12.70
N ALA A 580 -26.98 -8.98 13.30
CA ALA A 580 -27.35 -7.68 13.83
C ALA A 580 -27.55 -6.65 12.71
N LYS A 581 -28.81 -6.25 12.53
CA LYS A 581 -29.18 -5.15 11.62
C LYS A 581 -28.75 -3.78 12.15
N THR A 582 -28.54 -3.65 13.46
CA THR A 582 -28.07 -2.43 14.11
C THR A 582 -26.92 -2.76 15.05
N GLU A 583 -25.90 -1.92 15.06
CA GLU A 583 -24.75 -2.04 15.97
C GLU A 583 -24.38 -0.64 16.45
N GLN A 584 -24.15 -0.48 17.75
CA GLN A 584 -23.53 0.70 18.34
C GLN A 584 -22.49 0.25 19.35
N ALA A 585 -21.23 0.25 18.93
CA ALA A 585 -20.15 -0.31 19.74
C ALA A 585 -18.82 0.39 19.48
N VAL A 586 -17.91 0.29 20.44
CA VAL A 586 -16.49 0.58 20.24
C VAL A 586 -15.77 -0.76 20.09
N LEU A 587 -15.19 -0.99 18.92
CA LEU A 587 -14.51 -2.22 18.55
C LEU A 587 -13.05 -1.87 18.23
N ALA A 588 -12.11 -2.29 19.08
CA ALA A 588 -10.69 -2.06 18.86
C ALA A 588 -10.32 -0.57 18.63
N GLY A 589 -10.98 0.34 19.34
CA GLY A 589 -10.76 1.80 19.19
C GLY A 589 -11.55 2.48 18.08
N HIS A 590 -12.35 1.71 17.32
CA HIS A 590 -13.26 2.23 16.31
C HIS A 590 -14.68 2.30 16.87
N ALA A 591 -15.26 3.50 16.94
CA ALA A 591 -16.68 3.65 17.23
C ALA A 591 -17.48 3.40 15.94
N VAL A 592 -18.30 2.34 15.97
CA VAL A 592 -19.09 1.82 14.86
C VAL A 592 -20.58 2.05 15.14
N ASP A 593 -21.28 2.68 14.19
CA ASP A 593 -22.74 2.82 14.15
C ASP A 593 -23.25 2.23 12.83
N ARG A 594 -24.00 1.13 12.92
CA ARG A 594 -24.54 0.39 11.78
C ARG A 594 -26.05 0.44 11.75
N SER A 595 -26.60 0.55 10.55
CA SER A 595 -28.00 0.24 10.27
C SER A 595 -28.16 -0.53 8.95
N VAL A 596 -29.00 -1.56 8.96
CA VAL A 596 -29.38 -2.34 7.79
C VAL A 596 -30.90 -2.37 7.68
N THR A 597 -31.43 -1.84 6.58
CA THR A 597 -32.85 -1.86 6.27
C THR A 597 -33.12 -2.61 4.98
N GLN A 598 -34.33 -3.16 4.85
CA GLN A 598 -34.83 -3.75 3.62
C GLN A 598 -36.17 -3.11 3.28
N GLU A 599 -36.22 -2.44 2.12
CA GLU A 599 -37.38 -1.71 1.62
C GLU A 599 -37.71 -2.22 0.22
N GLY A 600 -38.73 -3.06 0.11
CA GLY A 600 -39.08 -3.74 -1.14
C GLY A 600 -37.93 -4.62 -1.65
N GLU A 601 -37.47 -4.33 -2.88
CA GLU A 601 -36.34 -5.03 -3.50
C GLU A 601 -34.97 -4.55 -3.01
N TRP A 602 -34.89 -3.47 -2.22
CA TRP A 602 -33.61 -2.88 -1.83
C TRP A 602 -33.22 -3.26 -0.41
N ILE A 603 -31.99 -3.77 -0.24
CA ILE A 603 -31.28 -3.79 1.04
C ILE A 603 -30.35 -2.59 1.08
N VAL A 604 -30.37 -1.83 2.17
CA VAL A 604 -29.49 -0.69 2.40
C VAL A 604 -28.75 -0.91 3.71
N ALA A 605 -27.43 -1.06 3.65
CA ALA A 605 -26.55 -1.09 4.80
C ALA A 605 -25.79 0.23 4.88
N THR A 606 -25.79 0.87 6.05
CA THR A 606 -25.01 2.08 6.34
C THR A 606 -24.15 1.83 7.56
N ASP A 607 -22.83 1.98 7.41
CA ASP A 607 -21.85 1.91 8.47
C ASP A 607 -21.17 3.27 8.63
N LYS A 608 -21.14 3.78 9.85
CA LYS A 608 -20.31 4.91 10.24
C LYS A 608 -19.22 4.40 11.15
N THR A 609 -17.97 4.68 10.82
CA THR A 609 -16.82 4.29 11.62
C THR A 609 -15.99 5.52 11.92
N THR A 610 -15.75 5.77 13.20
CA THR A 610 -14.90 6.87 13.66
C THR A 610 -13.77 6.32 14.53
N THR A 611 -12.58 6.89 14.36
CA THR A 611 -11.43 6.70 15.25
C THR A 611 -11.07 8.04 15.87
N SER A 612 -10.46 7.98 17.05
CA SER A 612 -10.03 9.18 17.78
C SER A 612 -8.59 9.09 18.29
N GLY A 613 -7.78 8.13 17.82
CA GLY A 613 -6.38 7.99 18.22
C GLY A 613 -6.20 7.63 19.70
N VAL A 614 -7.07 6.79 20.25
CA VAL A 614 -6.95 6.29 21.63
C VAL A 614 -5.93 5.17 21.71
N GLU A 615 -5.57 4.79 22.94
CA GLU A 615 -4.75 3.61 23.18
C GLU A 615 -5.57 2.56 23.91
N ILE A 616 -5.39 1.30 23.55
CA ILE A 616 -6.02 0.17 24.22
C ILE A 616 -5.01 -0.39 25.23
N PRO A 617 -5.28 -0.31 26.54
CA PRO A 617 -4.45 -0.92 27.57
C PRO A 617 -4.31 -2.43 27.34
N VAL A 618 -3.15 -3.00 27.70
CA VAL A 618 -2.93 -4.45 27.53
C VAL A 618 -3.99 -5.30 28.23
N ALA A 619 -4.42 -4.87 29.42
CA ALA A 619 -5.45 -5.55 30.20
C ALA A 619 -6.79 -5.69 29.44
N ASP A 620 -7.07 -4.77 28.51
CA ASP A 620 -8.32 -4.73 27.76
C ASP A 620 -8.27 -5.52 26.45
N ILE A 621 -7.06 -5.89 25.96
CA ILE A 621 -6.88 -6.63 24.70
C ILE A 621 -7.74 -7.90 24.64
N PRO A 622 -7.78 -8.78 25.66
CA PRO A 622 -8.62 -9.98 25.59
C PRO A 622 -10.13 -9.65 25.51
N ALA A 623 -10.57 -8.57 26.15
CA ALA A 623 -11.96 -8.13 26.11
C ALA A 623 -12.30 -7.55 24.72
N GLU A 624 -11.43 -6.71 24.16
CA GLU A 624 -11.58 -6.16 22.82
C GLU A 624 -11.59 -7.25 21.74
N ARG A 625 -10.72 -8.26 21.84
CA ARG A 625 -10.76 -9.44 20.96
C ARG A 625 -12.11 -10.15 20.98
N ARG A 626 -12.71 -10.32 22.17
CA ARG A 626 -14.04 -10.94 22.31
C ARG A 626 -15.13 -10.06 21.70
N LYS A 627 -15.08 -8.73 21.90
CA LYS A 627 -16.04 -7.79 21.28
C LYS A 627 -15.98 -7.86 19.76
N VAL A 628 -14.76 -7.79 19.20
CA VAL A 628 -14.53 -7.88 17.75
C VAL A 628 -15.00 -9.23 17.20
N ALA A 629 -14.66 -10.34 17.87
CA ALA A 629 -15.10 -11.67 17.44
C ALA A 629 -16.63 -11.82 17.49
N ALA A 630 -17.28 -11.28 18.53
CA ALA A 630 -18.74 -11.29 18.65
C ALA A 630 -19.42 -10.44 17.55
N ALA A 631 -18.90 -9.24 17.29
CA ALA A 631 -19.39 -8.37 16.22
C ALA A 631 -19.21 -9.01 14.83
N LYS A 632 -18.09 -9.71 14.60
CA LYS A 632 -17.84 -10.49 13.37
C LYS A 632 -18.82 -11.66 13.23
N ALA A 633 -19.02 -12.44 14.30
CA ALA A 633 -19.94 -13.57 14.30
C ALA A 633 -21.40 -13.16 14.08
N ASN A 634 -21.79 -11.96 14.53
CA ASN A 634 -23.13 -11.40 14.38
C ASN A 634 -23.25 -10.40 13.22
N SER A 635 -22.27 -10.36 12.31
CA SER A 635 -22.30 -9.43 11.17
C SER A 635 -23.45 -9.77 10.21
N PRO A 636 -24.21 -8.77 9.73
CA PRO A 636 -25.40 -9.02 8.96
C PRO A 636 -25.08 -9.56 7.57
N ARG A 637 -25.82 -10.59 7.14
CA ARG A 637 -25.71 -11.16 5.79
C ARG A 637 -27.09 -11.23 5.16
N ALA A 638 -27.15 -10.93 3.87
CA ALA A 638 -28.33 -11.24 3.07
C ALA A 638 -28.33 -12.74 2.75
N ILE A 639 -29.50 -13.37 2.84
CA ILE A 639 -29.70 -14.80 2.57
C ILE A 639 -30.74 -14.96 1.48
N ALA A 640 -30.42 -15.74 0.45
CA ALA A 640 -31.37 -16.12 -0.58
C ALA A 640 -32.44 -17.12 -0.06
N PRO A 641 -33.65 -17.14 -0.66
CA PRO A 641 -34.62 -18.21 -0.43
C PRO A 641 -34.02 -19.61 -0.61
N ALA A 642 -34.54 -20.61 0.10
CA ALA A 642 -34.06 -22.00 -0.01
C ALA A 642 -34.27 -22.58 -1.42
N ASP A 643 -35.34 -22.16 -2.08
CA ASP A 643 -35.74 -22.50 -3.44
C ASP A 643 -35.16 -21.52 -4.46
N TYR A 644 -33.94 -21.03 -4.23
CA TYR A 644 -33.27 -20.18 -5.20
C TYR A 644 -33.02 -20.96 -6.51
N PRO A 645 -33.38 -20.41 -7.68
CA PRO A 645 -33.22 -21.11 -8.95
C PRO A 645 -31.74 -21.42 -9.21
N SER A 646 -31.53 -22.45 -10.03
CA SER A 646 -30.21 -22.74 -10.60
C SER A 646 -29.70 -21.57 -11.46
N SER A 647 -28.40 -21.53 -11.74
CA SER A 647 -27.80 -20.48 -12.56
C SER A 647 -28.43 -20.40 -13.96
N TRP A 648 -28.75 -21.54 -14.60
CA TRP A 648 -29.35 -21.53 -15.94
C TRP A 648 -30.82 -21.11 -15.92
N ASP A 649 -31.61 -21.50 -14.91
CA ASP A 649 -33.01 -21.07 -14.79
C ASP A 649 -33.09 -19.57 -14.50
N GLU A 650 -32.16 -19.06 -13.68
CA GLU A 650 -31.97 -17.63 -13.44
C GLU A 650 -31.65 -16.89 -14.75
N ILE A 651 -30.68 -17.36 -15.53
CA ILE A 651 -30.32 -16.76 -16.83
C ILE A 651 -31.50 -16.81 -17.81
N ALA A 652 -32.21 -17.93 -17.90
CA ALA A 652 -33.36 -18.09 -18.78
C ALA A 652 -34.49 -17.10 -18.42
N ALA A 653 -34.78 -16.95 -17.12
CA ALA A 653 -35.73 -15.97 -16.62
C ALA A 653 -35.26 -14.54 -16.90
N ALA A 654 -34.00 -14.21 -16.60
CA ALA A 654 -33.43 -12.89 -16.84
C ALA A 654 -33.46 -12.51 -18.33
N ARG A 655 -33.23 -13.47 -19.24
CA ARG A 655 -33.33 -13.25 -20.68
C ARG A 655 -34.77 -13.02 -21.13
N ARG A 656 -35.71 -13.86 -20.68
CA ARG A 656 -37.15 -13.72 -20.99
C ARG A 656 -37.68 -12.36 -20.53
N ASP A 657 -37.27 -11.94 -19.34
CA ASP A 657 -37.76 -10.73 -18.68
C ASP A 657 -36.90 -9.49 -19.02
N LYS A 658 -35.95 -9.59 -19.97
CA LYS A 658 -35.03 -8.53 -20.42
C LYS A 658 -34.17 -7.89 -19.32
N LYS A 659 -33.94 -8.63 -18.23
CA LYS A 659 -33.12 -8.18 -17.10
C LYS A 659 -31.61 -8.20 -17.40
N LEU A 660 -31.19 -8.81 -18.51
CA LEU A 660 -29.79 -8.76 -18.99
C LEU A 660 -29.45 -7.44 -19.70
N ASP A 661 -30.45 -6.71 -20.19
CA ASP A 661 -30.25 -5.49 -20.98
C ASP A 661 -29.45 -4.39 -20.24
N PRO A 662 -29.73 -4.10 -18.94
CA PRO A 662 -28.93 -3.13 -18.18
C PRO A 662 -27.45 -3.51 -18.07
N ILE A 663 -27.13 -4.80 -17.95
CA ILE A 663 -25.74 -5.29 -17.89
C ILE A 663 -25.08 -5.13 -19.26
N LEU A 664 -25.76 -5.55 -20.34
CA LEU A 664 -25.29 -5.40 -21.71
C LEU A 664 -25.08 -3.93 -22.11
N ALA A 665 -25.90 -3.02 -21.59
CA ALA A 665 -25.77 -1.59 -21.82
C ALA A 665 -24.45 -1.04 -21.25
N VAL A 666 -23.97 -1.56 -20.12
CA VAL A 666 -22.68 -1.16 -19.55
C VAL A 666 -21.53 -1.57 -20.47
N TYR A 667 -21.49 -2.82 -20.93
CA TYR A 667 -20.46 -3.28 -21.85
C TYR A 667 -20.54 -2.61 -23.22
N THR A 668 -21.75 -2.37 -23.72
CA THR A 668 -21.98 -1.67 -24.99
C THR A 668 -21.49 -0.23 -24.92
N ARG A 669 -21.71 0.44 -23.79
CA ARG A 669 -21.11 1.75 -23.53
C ARG A 669 -19.59 1.68 -23.51
N GLN A 670 -19.00 0.68 -22.85
CA GLN A 670 -17.55 0.52 -22.81
C GLN A 670 -16.96 0.43 -24.23
N ILE A 671 -17.54 -0.40 -25.10
CA ILE A 671 -17.13 -0.54 -26.50
C ILE A 671 -17.36 0.75 -27.29
N ARG A 672 -18.48 1.45 -27.08
CA ARG A 672 -18.74 2.73 -27.75
C ARG A 672 -17.70 3.79 -27.36
N ASP A 673 -17.36 3.86 -26.07
CA ASP A 673 -16.43 4.85 -25.55
C ASP A 673 -14.96 4.49 -25.91
N ARG A 674 -14.66 3.21 -26.18
CA ARG A 674 -13.35 2.69 -26.62
C ARG A 674 -13.47 1.61 -27.71
N PRO A 675 -13.79 1.99 -28.96
CA PRO A 675 -14.09 1.04 -30.03
C PRO A 675 -12.87 0.25 -30.52
N ASP A 676 -11.67 0.75 -30.26
CA ASP A 676 -10.39 0.15 -30.66
C ASP A 676 -9.66 -0.53 -29.48
N ASP A 677 -10.33 -0.72 -28.33
CA ASP A 677 -9.78 -1.43 -27.16
C ASP A 677 -10.24 -2.89 -27.15
N ARG A 678 -9.29 -3.81 -27.36
CA ARG A 678 -9.51 -5.27 -27.30
C ARG A 678 -10.22 -5.71 -26.01
N THR A 679 -9.88 -5.09 -24.87
CA THR A 679 -10.41 -5.45 -23.55
C THR A 679 -11.92 -5.21 -23.47
N SER A 680 -12.42 -4.17 -24.13
CA SER A 680 -13.85 -3.83 -24.13
C SER A 680 -14.71 -4.94 -24.75
N TYR A 681 -14.23 -5.56 -25.83
CA TYR A 681 -14.92 -6.67 -26.48
C TYR A 681 -14.75 -7.98 -25.72
N THR A 682 -13.56 -8.30 -25.23
CA THR A 682 -13.33 -9.54 -24.45
C THR A 682 -14.12 -9.56 -23.14
N ASN A 683 -14.30 -8.41 -22.49
CA ASN A 683 -15.18 -8.28 -21.31
C ASN A 683 -16.64 -8.59 -21.64
N ARG A 684 -17.17 -8.07 -22.75
CA ARG A 684 -18.54 -8.36 -23.17
C ARG A 684 -18.69 -9.81 -23.63
N ALA A 685 -17.72 -10.34 -24.35
CA ALA A 685 -17.68 -11.75 -24.76
C ALA A 685 -17.72 -12.70 -23.56
N TRP A 686 -16.95 -12.40 -22.50
CA TRP A 686 -16.97 -13.15 -21.25
C TRP A 686 -18.37 -13.19 -20.62
N PHE A 687 -19.07 -12.05 -20.59
CA PHE A 687 -20.44 -12.01 -20.09
C PHE A 687 -21.41 -12.81 -20.98
N LEU A 688 -21.33 -12.62 -22.30
CA LEU A 688 -22.14 -13.31 -23.29
C LEU A 688 -21.96 -14.82 -23.22
N GLU A 689 -20.73 -15.30 -23.02
CA GLU A 689 -20.41 -16.71 -22.79
C GLU A 689 -21.13 -17.25 -21.54
N ARG A 690 -21.09 -16.52 -20.41
CA ARG A 690 -21.74 -16.93 -19.15
C ARG A 690 -23.26 -16.99 -19.24
N VAL A 691 -23.88 -16.15 -20.08
CA VAL A 691 -25.32 -16.23 -20.36
C VAL A 691 -25.65 -17.15 -21.54
N TYR A 692 -24.68 -17.96 -21.98
CA TYR A 692 -24.77 -18.95 -23.06
C TYR A 692 -25.05 -18.37 -24.46
N ASP A 693 -24.84 -17.07 -24.65
CA ASP A 693 -24.91 -16.40 -25.96
C ASP A 693 -23.60 -16.55 -26.74
N ARG A 694 -23.25 -17.81 -27.02
CA ARG A 694 -21.96 -18.18 -27.63
C ARG A 694 -21.74 -17.54 -28.99
N LYS A 695 -22.80 -17.30 -29.76
CA LYS A 695 -22.71 -16.66 -31.08
C LYS A 695 -22.32 -15.19 -30.96
N ALA A 696 -22.96 -14.44 -30.06
CA ALA A 696 -22.59 -13.04 -29.83
C ALA A 696 -21.20 -12.93 -29.19
N ALA A 697 -20.85 -13.84 -28.26
CA ALA A 697 -19.52 -13.90 -27.69
C ALA A 697 -18.43 -14.11 -28.76
N ILE A 698 -18.63 -15.03 -29.71
CA ILE A 698 -17.72 -15.22 -30.85
C ILE A 698 -17.59 -13.93 -31.68
N ALA A 699 -18.69 -13.23 -31.96
CA ALA A 699 -18.64 -11.99 -32.72
C ALA A 699 -17.82 -10.89 -32.03
N ASP A 700 -17.86 -10.82 -30.70
CA ASP A 700 -17.00 -9.90 -29.93
C ASP A 700 -15.54 -10.37 -29.92
N LEU A 701 -15.27 -11.66 -29.79
CA LEU A 701 -13.91 -12.20 -29.90
C LEU A 701 -13.32 -11.99 -31.31
N ASP A 702 -14.14 -12.05 -32.36
CA ASP A 702 -13.73 -11.70 -33.73
C ASP A 702 -13.26 -10.25 -33.81
N LYS A 703 -13.99 -9.32 -33.17
CA LYS A 703 -13.59 -7.90 -33.10
C LYS A 703 -12.33 -7.71 -32.27
N ALA A 704 -12.23 -8.37 -31.12
CA ALA A 704 -11.05 -8.32 -30.27
C ALA A 704 -9.78 -8.76 -31.03
N LEU A 705 -9.83 -9.90 -31.72
CA LEU A 705 -8.71 -10.45 -32.49
C LEU A 705 -8.35 -9.62 -33.73
N ALA A 706 -9.32 -8.89 -34.29
CA ALA A 706 -9.06 -7.95 -35.38
C ALA A 706 -8.32 -6.68 -34.91
N ILE A 707 -8.48 -6.29 -33.64
CA ILE A 707 -7.73 -5.19 -33.01
C ILE A 707 -6.30 -5.65 -32.70
N GLU A 708 -6.19 -6.77 -31.99
CA GLU A 708 -4.90 -7.33 -31.58
C GLU A 708 -5.02 -8.86 -31.43
N PRO A 709 -4.22 -9.65 -32.18
CA PRO A 709 -4.13 -11.10 -31.99
C PRO A 709 -3.60 -11.47 -30.60
N ASP A 710 -4.28 -12.39 -29.92
CA ASP A 710 -3.96 -12.77 -28.53
C ASP A 710 -4.28 -14.26 -28.31
N ALA A 711 -3.33 -15.00 -27.71
CA ALA A 711 -3.42 -16.46 -27.56
C ALA A 711 -4.66 -16.87 -26.75
N ASP A 712 -4.89 -16.25 -25.59
CA ASP A 712 -6.05 -16.51 -24.72
C ASP A 712 -7.38 -16.22 -25.43
N THR A 713 -7.45 -15.13 -26.21
CA THR A 713 -8.64 -14.79 -26.99
C THR A 713 -8.92 -15.84 -28.08
N TYR A 714 -7.89 -16.36 -28.76
CA TYR A 714 -8.03 -17.50 -29.69
C TYR A 714 -8.48 -18.78 -28.96
N VAL A 715 -7.92 -19.10 -27.78
CA VAL A 715 -8.33 -20.27 -26.98
C VAL A 715 -9.81 -20.19 -26.61
N LYS A 716 -10.27 -19.02 -26.14
CA LYS A 716 -11.69 -18.76 -25.82
C LYS A 716 -12.57 -18.96 -27.04
N ARG A 717 -12.21 -18.39 -28.18
CA ARG A 717 -13.01 -18.51 -29.41
C ARG A 717 -13.02 -19.94 -29.95
N ALA A 718 -11.88 -20.64 -29.89
CA ALA A 718 -11.77 -22.06 -30.23
C ALA A 718 -12.71 -22.93 -29.38
N ARG A 719 -12.78 -22.67 -28.07
CA ARG A 719 -13.69 -23.37 -27.15
C ARG A 719 -15.15 -23.16 -27.52
N LEU A 720 -15.53 -21.94 -27.89
CA LEU A 720 -16.90 -21.62 -28.31
C LEU A 720 -17.25 -22.23 -29.68
N TYR A 721 -16.31 -22.19 -30.64
CA TYR A 721 -16.48 -22.88 -31.92
C TYR A 721 -16.66 -24.38 -31.73
N ALA A 722 -15.81 -25.00 -30.89
CA ALA A 722 -15.96 -26.38 -30.50
C ALA A 722 -17.35 -26.58 -29.88
N ALA A 723 -17.75 -25.86 -28.84
CA ALA A 723 -19.08 -26.02 -28.23
C ALA A 723 -20.25 -25.96 -29.24
N LEU A 724 -20.14 -25.18 -30.32
CA LEU A 724 -21.17 -25.03 -31.35
C LEU A 724 -21.10 -26.03 -32.52
N GLY A 725 -20.17 -26.98 -32.55
CA GLY A 725 -20.09 -27.92 -33.67
C GLY A 725 -19.00 -27.61 -34.70
N ASN A 726 -18.35 -26.44 -34.62
CA ASN A 726 -17.47 -25.92 -35.67
C ASN A 726 -16.00 -26.35 -35.46
N ASP A 727 -15.71 -27.65 -35.58
CA ASP A 727 -14.40 -28.23 -35.28
C ASP A 727 -13.26 -27.66 -36.14
N ASP A 728 -13.51 -27.34 -37.41
CA ASP A 728 -12.49 -26.79 -38.30
C ASP A 728 -12.04 -25.39 -37.85
N LYS A 729 -12.98 -24.54 -37.44
CA LYS A 729 -12.66 -23.21 -36.87
C LYS A 729 -12.01 -23.32 -35.50
N ALA A 730 -12.46 -24.26 -34.68
CA ALA A 730 -11.86 -24.53 -33.37
C ALA A 730 -10.40 -25.00 -33.48
N LEU A 731 -10.08 -25.80 -34.49
CA LEU A 731 -8.71 -26.22 -34.77
C LEU A 731 -7.86 -25.06 -35.29
N ALA A 732 -8.38 -24.27 -36.23
CA ALA A 732 -7.66 -23.11 -36.77
C ALA A 732 -7.27 -22.11 -35.65
N ASP A 733 -8.20 -21.76 -34.78
CA ASP A 733 -7.94 -20.87 -33.65
C ASP A 733 -6.95 -21.49 -32.64
N ALA A 734 -7.05 -22.80 -32.36
CA ALA A 734 -6.13 -23.46 -31.44
C ALA A 734 -4.70 -23.55 -31.99
N ILE A 735 -4.53 -23.72 -33.31
CA ILE A 735 -3.23 -23.65 -33.98
C ILE A 735 -2.64 -22.26 -33.79
N GLU A 736 -3.44 -21.22 -34.00
CA GLU A 736 -2.98 -19.83 -33.88
C GLU A 736 -2.64 -19.44 -32.44
N ALA A 737 -3.44 -19.89 -31.46
CA ALA A 737 -3.13 -19.71 -30.05
C ALA A 737 -1.76 -20.31 -29.67
N ASN A 738 -1.54 -21.58 -30.03
CA ASN A 738 -0.27 -22.27 -29.76
C ASN A 738 0.90 -21.69 -30.59
N ARG A 739 0.63 -21.05 -31.73
CA ARG A 739 1.67 -20.35 -32.51
C ARG A 739 2.12 -19.07 -31.81
N LEU A 740 1.19 -18.33 -31.19
CA LEU A 740 1.45 -17.09 -30.46
C LEU A 740 2.15 -17.35 -29.13
N ASP A 741 1.67 -18.35 -28.38
CA ASP A 741 2.32 -18.81 -27.15
C ASP A 741 2.39 -20.34 -27.13
N PRO A 742 3.51 -20.92 -27.62
CA PRO A 742 3.70 -22.36 -27.57
C PRO A 742 3.83 -22.89 -26.14
N SER A 743 4.18 -22.06 -25.17
CA SER A 743 4.40 -22.46 -23.77
C SER A 743 3.14 -22.46 -22.91
N ASP A 744 2.04 -21.92 -23.44
CA ASP A 744 0.74 -21.91 -22.76
C ASP A 744 0.08 -23.30 -22.79
N ASP A 745 -0.11 -23.87 -21.59
CA ASP A 745 -0.76 -25.17 -21.37
C ASP A 745 -2.19 -25.19 -21.89
N ASP A 746 -2.93 -24.08 -21.77
CA ASP A 746 -4.32 -24.00 -22.22
C ASP A 746 -4.40 -23.97 -23.74
N ALA A 747 -3.48 -23.26 -24.40
CA ALA A 747 -3.36 -23.26 -25.87
C ALA A 747 -3.03 -24.65 -26.41
N LEU A 748 -2.05 -25.33 -25.81
CA LEU A 748 -1.65 -26.69 -26.19
C LEU A 748 -2.79 -27.70 -25.96
N ALA A 749 -3.41 -27.67 -24.78
CA ALA A 749 -4.53 -28.55 -24.45
C ALA A 749 -5.71 -28.30 -25.39
N ARG A 750 -5.97 -27.04 -25.77
CA ARG A 750 -7.01 -26.70 -26.73
C ARG A 750 -6.69 -27.24 -28.13
N LEU A 751 -5.44 -27.14 -28.57
CA LEU A 751 -4.98 -27.68 -29.85
C LEU A 751 -5.11 -29.21 -29.90
N ALA A 752 -4.59 -29.92 -28.90
CA ALA A 752 -4.67 -31.37 -28.82
C ALA A 752 -6.14 -31.85 -28.79
N ASN A 753 -7.00 -31.19 -28.00
CA ASN A 753 -8.43 -31.52 -27.98
C ASN A 753 -9.12 -31.26 -29.33
N SER A 754 -8.79 -30.16 -30.02
CA SER A 754 -9.37 -29.83 -31.34
C SER A 754 -8.93 -30.83 -32.42
N ARG A 755 -7.66 -31.24 -32.41
CA ARG A 755 -7.17 -32.36 -33.26
C ARG A 755 -7.89 -33.66 -32.92
N ALA A 756 -8.12 -33.92 -31.63
CA ALA A 756 -8.86 -35.11 -31.20
C ALA A 756 -10.34 -35.10 -31.62
N ASP A 757 -11.00 -33.95 -31.56
CA ASP A 757 -12.37 -33.78 -32.06
C ASP A 757 -12.45 -34.01 -33.59
N ARG A 758 -11.37 -33.72 -34.31
CA ARG A 758 -11.19 -33.98 -35.76
C ARG A 758 -10.85 -35.43 -36.11
N GLY A 759 -10.59 -36.28 -35.12
CA GLY A 759 -10.18 -37.67 -35.30
C GLY A 759 -8.67 -37.86 -35.54
N GLU A 760 -7.87 -36.80 -35.41
CA GLU A 760 -6.42 -36.83 -35.66
C GLU A 760 -5.66 -37.41 -34.44
N LYS A 761 -5.78 -38.73 -34.24
CA LYS A 761 -5.23 -39.42 -33.05
C LYS A 761 -3.74 -39.18 -32.83
N THR A 762 -2.92 -39.48 -33.83
CA THR A 762 -1.46 -39.39 -33.70
C THR A 762 -1.04 -37.94 -33.39
N ALA A 763 -1.52 -36.98 -34.18
CA ALA A 763 -1.17 -35.58 -33.99
C ALA A 763 -1.64 -35.01 -32.63
N ALA A 764 -2.77 -35.46 -32.08
CA ALA A 764 -3.22 -35.05 -30.76
C ALA A 764 -2.36 -35.64 -29.62
N LEU A 765 -1.97 -36.92 -29.73
CA LEU A 765 -1.18 -37.60 -28.70
C LEU A 765 0.28 -37.16 -28.71
N ASP A 766 0.87 -36.94 -29.88
CA ASP A 766 2.28 -36.54 -30.02
C ASP A 766 2.54 -35.16 -29.37
N LEU A 767 1.62 -34.20 -29.55
CA LEU A 767 1.68 -32.89 -28.90
C LEU A 767 1.83 -32.96 -27.37
N ILE A 768 1.13 -33.91 -26.75
CA ILE A 768 1.17 -34.09 -25.30
C ILE A 768 2.35 -34.97 -24.89
N GLN A 769 2.75 -35.91 -25.73
CA GLN A 769 3.93 -36.73 -25.50
C GLN A 769 5.21 -35.87 -25.44
N GLU A 770 5.35 -34.90 -26.34
CA GLU A 770 6.48 -33.96 -26.34
C GLU A 770 6.63 -33.24 -24.99
N ARG A 771 5.52 -32.84 -24.34
CA ARG A 771 5.55 -32.24 -23.00
C ARG A 771 5.90 -33.22 -21.89
N ILE A 772 5.39 -34.44 -21.97
CA ILE A 772 5.74 -35.52 -21.03
C ILE A 772 7.25 -35.82 -21.09
N ASP A 773 7.83 -35.80 -22.29
CA ASP A 773 9.25 -36.08 -22.55
C ASP A 773 10.16 -34.95 -22.08
N GLN A 774 9.70 -33.69 -22.13
CA GLN A 774 10.41 -32.54 -21.56
C GLN A 774 10.57 -32.64 -20.03
N GLY A 775 9.70 -33.40 -19.35
CA GLY A 775 9.92 -33.83 -17.97
C GLY A 775 9.81 -32.74 -16.90
N ASP A 776 8.97 -31.72 -17.13
CA ASP A 776 8.74 -30.65 -16.16
C ASP A 776 7.87 -31.08 -14.96
N LYS A 777 7.60 -30.12 -14.06
CA LYS A 777 6.77 -30.32 -12.86
C LYS A 777 5.30 -30.72 -13.15
N ASN A 778 4.81 -30.47 -14.37
CA ASN A 778 3.45 -30.75 -14.82
C ASN A 778 3.34 -32.11 -15.55
N LYS A 779 4.43 -32.89 -15.63
CA LYS A 779 4.47 -34.20 -16.29
C LYS A 779 3.29 -35.11 -15.96
N ALA A 780 2.94 -35.25 -14.68
CA ALA A 780 1.82 -36.10 -14.26
C ALA A 780 0.47 -35.59 -14.79
N ASP A 781 0.32 -34.27 -14.93
CA ASP A 781 -0.92 -33.63 -15.37
C ASP A 781 -1.07 -33.81 -16.90
N TYR A 782 0.03 -33.72 -17.66
CA TYR A 782 0.04 -34.08 -19.08
C TYR A 782 -0.19 -35.58 -19.32
N MET A 783 0.34 -36.47 -18.48
CA MET A 783 0.05 -37.90 -18.54
C MET A 783 -1.45 -38.16 -18.31
N SER A 784 -2.05 -37.50 -17.33
CA SER A 784 -3.51 -37.54 -17.08
C SER A 784 -4.32 -37.05 -18.29
N PHE A 785 -3.88 -35.96 -18.92
CA PHE A 785 -4.52 -35.43 -20.13
C PHE A 785 -4.37 -36.38 -21.33
N LYS A 786 -3.18 -36.96 -21.54
CA LYS A 786 -2.93 -37.99 -22.56
C LYS A 786 -3.83 -39.22 -22.36
N ALA A 787 -3.96 -39.70 -21.12
CA ALA A 787 -4.84 -40.82 -20.78
C ALA A 787 -6.31 -40.52 -21.15
N THR A 788 -6.76 -39.29 -20.94
CA THR A 788 -8.10 -38.83 -21.35
C THR A 788 -8.28 -38.85 -22.87
N LEU A 789 -7.26 -38.42 -23.63
CA LEU A 789 -7.28 -38.50 -25.09
C LEU A 789 -7.26 -39.95 -25.60
N GLN A 790 -6.44 -40.82 -25.01
CA GLN A 790 -6.41 -42.26 -25.33
C GLN A 790 -7.78 -42.90 -25.13
N MET A 791 -8.43 -42.64 -23.99
CA MET A 791 -9.78 -43.12 -23.70
C MET A 791 -10.80 -42.60 -24.73
N LYS A 792 -10.71 -41.33 -25.12
CA LYS A 792 -11.56 -40.73 -26.17
C LYS A 792 -11.42 -41.43 -27.52
N PHE A 793 -10.23 -41.95 -27.83
CA PHE A 793 -9.96 -42.75 -29.03
C PHE A 793 -10.20 -44.27 -28.86
N GLY A 794 -10.75 -44.70 -27.71
CA GLY A 794 -11.06 -46.09 -27.42
C GLY A 794 -9.87 -46.95 -26.98
N ASP A 795 -8.68 -46.36 -26.78
CA ASP A 795 -7.50 -47.03 -26.23
C ASP A 795 -7.61 -47.11 -24.70
N LYS A 796 -8.43 -48.05 -24.23
CA LYS A 796 -8.75 -48.21 -22.81
C LYS A 796 -7.53 -48.65 -22.00
N ASP A 797 -6.81 -49.64 -22.49
CA ASP A 797 -5.66 -50.22 -21.78
C ASP A 797 -4.51 -49.20 -21.69
N GLY A 798 -4.18 -48.52 -22.80
CA GLY A 798 -3.16 -47.48 -22.81
C GLY A 798 -3.52 -46.26 -21.96
N ALA A 799 -4.81 -45.90 -21.87
CA ALA A 799 -5.28 -44.85 -20.97
C ALA A 799 -5.08 -45.21 -19.49
N ILE A 800 -5.42 -46.45 -19.10
CA ILE A 800 -5.24 -46.92 -17.71
C ILE A 800 -3.76 -47.03 -17.35
N GLU A 801 -2.92 -47.56 -18.24
CA GLU A 801 -1.47 -47.63 -18.03
C GLU A 801 -0.86 -46.22 -17.85
N THR A 802 -1.28 -45.26 -18.68
CA THR A 802 -0.75 -43.90 -18.63
C THR A 802 -1.16 -43.18 -17.34
N ILE A 803 -2.41 -43.30 -16.89
CA ILE A 803 -2.85 -42.68 -15.63
C ILE A 803 -2.24 -43.39 -14.41
N ASP A 804 -1.98 -44.69 -14.47
CA ASP A 804 -1.25 -45.41 -13.42
C ASP A 804 0.19 -44.91 -13.29
N GLY A 805 0.86 -44.64 -14.43
CA GLY A 805 2.15 -43.97 -14.45
C GLY A 805 2.11 -42.57 -13.81
N ALA A 806 1.06 -41.78 -14.09
CA ALA A 806 0.88 -40.45 -13.49
C ALA A 806 0.69 -40.53 -11.97
N ILE A 807 -0.12 -41.48 -11.51
CA ILE A 807 -0.33 -41.76 -10.07
C ILE A 807 0.96 -42.25 -9.42
N GLY A 808 1.79 -43.02 -10.12
CA GLY A 808 3.12 -43.40 -9.63
C GLY A 808 4.01 -42.19 -9.30
N LEU A 809 3.88 -41.09 -10.05
CA LEU A 809 4.58 -39.83 -9.78
C LEU A 809 3.95 -39.05 -8.60
N LYS A 810 2.62 -39.08 -8.46
CA LYS A 810 1.88 -38.40 -7.37
C LYS A 810 0.83 -39.35 -6.71
N PRO A 811 1.24 -40.29 -5.81
CA PRO A 811 0.36 -41.39 -5.36
C PRO A 811 -0.84 -41.02 -4.45
N ALA A 812 -0.85 -39.79 -3.92
CA ALA A 812 -1.88 -39.26 -3.04
C ALA A 812 -2.63 -38.07 -3.66
N ASP A 813 -2.51 -37.88 -4.96
CA ASP A 813 -3.22 -36.82 -5.68
C ASP A 813 -4.69 -37.23 -5.90
N ALA A 814 -5.61 -36.50 -5.27
CA ALA A 814 -7.04 -36.76 -5.37
C ALA A 814 -7.55 -36.59 -6.80
N GLY A 815 -6.99 -35.65 -7.56
CA GLY A 815 -7.34 -35.38 -8.95
C GLY A 815 -6.99 -36.54 -9.88
N LEU A 816 -5.77 -37.09 -9.77
CA LEU A 816 -5.35 -38.24 -10.57
C LEU A 816 -6.14 -39.51 -10.24
N LEU A 817 -6.43 -39.76 -8.96
CA LEU A 817 -7.29 -40.87 -8.54
C LEU A 817 -8.71 -40.71 -9.08
N ASN A 818 -9.25 -39.49 -9.06
CA ASN A 818 -10.54 -39.18 -9.67
C ASN A 818 -10.51 -39.41 -11.19
N THR A 819 -9.48 -38.94 -11.90
CA THR A 819 -9.34 -39.18 -13.34
C THR A 819 -9.29 -40.67 -13.65
N ARG A 820 -8.51 -41.47 -12.90
CA ARG A 820 -8.49 -42.93 -13.11
C ARG A 820 -9.87 -43.55 -12.88
N CYS A 821 -10.59 -43.11 -11.86
CA CYS A 821 -11.97 -43.55 -11.61
C CYS A 821 -12.89 -43.20 -12.80
N TRP A 822 -12.84 -41.95 -13.26
CA TRP A 822 -13.60 -41.47 -14.40
C TRP A 822 -13.30 -42.26 -15.68
N LEU A 823 -12.02 -42.47 -16.02
CA LEU A 823 -11.60 -43.23 -17.19
C LEU A 823 -12.08 -44.69 -17.13
N LYS A 824 -11.99 -45.34 -15.97
CA LYS A 824 -12.55 -46.70 -15.76
C LYS A 824 -14.06 -46.74 -16.00
N GLY A 825 -14.79 -45.71 -15.56
CA GLY A 825 -16.23 -45.56 -15.79
C GLY A 825 -16.61 -45.33 -17.26
N LEU A 826 -15.90 -44.44 -17.94
CA LEU A 826 -16.06 -44.19 -19.38
C LEU A 826 -15.79 -45.45 -20.20
N GLY A 827 -14.67 -46.13 -19.92
CA GLY A 827 -14.25 -47.35 -20.60
C GLY A 827 -15.09 -48.59 -20.23
N ASN A 828 -15.88 -48.52 -19.17
CA ASN A 828 -16.58 -49.65 -18.56
C ASN A 828 -15.63 -50.82 -18.21
N VAL A 829 -14.52 -50.50 -17.52
CA VAL A 829 -13.45 -51.45 -17.17
C VAL A 829 -13.11 -51.38 -15.68
N ALA A 830 -12.79 -52.51 -15.06
CA ALA A 830 -12.29 -52.61 -13.69
C ALA A 830 -13.11 -51.83 -12.63
N LEU A 831 -14.44 -51.84 -12.75
CA LEU A 831 -15.36 -51.00 -11.98
C LEU A 831 -15.22 -51.16 -10.45
N ASP A 832 -14.94 -52.37 -9.95
CA ASP A 832 -14.74 -52.61 -8.51
C ASP A 832 -13.51 -51.89 -7.95
N THR A 833 -12.44 -51.80 -8.75
CA THR A 833 -11.25 -51.02 -8.37
C THR A 833 -11.49 -49.53 -8.53
N ALA A 834 -12.33 -49.13 -9.49
CA ALA A 834 -12.70 -47.73 -9.69
C ALA A 834 -13.46 -47.16 -8.48
N LEU A 835 -14.37 -47.93 -7.86
CA LEU A 835 -15.05 -47.50 -6.62
C LEU A 835 -14.06 -47.19 -5.49
N LYS A 836 -12.99 -47.98 -5.36
CA LYS A 836 -11.94 -47.75 -4.35
C LYS A 836 -11.17 -46.46 -4.65
N ASP A 837 -10.86 -46.23 -5.93
CA ASP A 837 -10.19 -45.01 -6.40
C ASP A 837 -11.04 -43.76 -6.10
N CYS A 838 -12.30 -43.76 -6.50
CA CYS A 838 -13.24 -42.69 -6.22
C CYS A 838 -13.42 -42.44 -4.71
N THR A 839 -13.55 -43.50 -3.90
CA THR A 839 -13.73 -43.35 -2.45
C THR A 839 -12.49 -42.75 -1.79
N LYS A 840 -11.30 -43.17 -2.23
CA LYS A 840 -10.04 -42.58 -1.76
C LYS A 840 -9.91 -41.12 -2.21
N ALA A 841 -10.28 -40.80 -3.45
CA ALA A 841 -10.27 -39.44 -3.97
C ALA A 841 -11.25 -38.52 -3.21
N ILE A 842 -12.45 -39.00 -2.85
CA ILE A 842 -13.40 -38.26 -2.01
C ILE A 842 -12.77 -37.95 -0.65
N ALA A 843 -12.12 -38.93 -0.01
CA ALA A 843 -11.49 -38.76 1.30
C ALA A 843 -10.29 -37.78 1.28
N LEU A 844 -9.68 -37.56 0.11
CA LEU A 844 -8.53 -36.68 -0.09
C LEU A 844 -8.89 -35.31 -0.68
N SER A 845 -10.15 -35.10 -1.11
CA SER A 845 -10.57 -33.89 -1.81
C SER A 845 -11.22 -32.89 -0.86
N ASP A 846 -10.83 -31.62 -0.99
CA ASP A 846 -11.50 -30.49 -0.33
C ASP A 846 -12.86 -30.13 -1.00
N ASN A 847 -13.09 -30.61 -2.23
CA ASN A 847 -14.36 -30.48 -2.96
C ASN A 847 -14.69 -31.78 -3.70
N SER A 848 -15.67 -32.53 -3.18
CA SER A 848 -15.98 -33.88 -3.67
C SER A 848 -16.92 -33.92 -4.88
N ALA A 849 -17.44 -32.79 -5.38
CA ALA A 849 -18.50 -32.78 -6.40
C ALA A 849 -18.13 -33.56 -7.68
N GLN A 850 -16.95 -33.31 -8.25
CA GLN A 850 -16.44 -34.01 -9.44
C GLN A 850 -16.16 -35.51 -9.20
N VAL A 851 -15.82 -35.86 -7.96
CA VAL A 851 -15.53 -37.25 -7.59
C VAL A 851 -16.83 -38.04 -7.36
N LEU A 852 -17.84 -37.39 -6.80
CA LEU A 852 -19.20 -37.94 -6.67
C LEU A 852 -19.80 -38.20 -8.06
N ASP A 853 -19.66 -37.26 -9.01
CA ASP A 853 -20.06 -37.46 -10.41
C ASP A 853 -19.36 -38.68 -11.03
N SER A 854 -18.05 -38.82 -10.81
CA SER A 854 -17.28 -39.96 -11.31
C SER A 854 -17.71 -41.29 -10.67
N ARG A 855 -18.02 -41.30 -9.37
CA ARG A 855 -18.51 -42.50 -8.69
C ARG A 855 -19.93 -42.87 -9.13
N ALA A 856 -20.77 -41.89 -9.41
CA ALA A 856 -22.08 -42.11 -10.00
C ALA A 856 -21.99 -42.78 -11.37
N MET A 857 -21.00 -42.42 -12.20
CA MET A 857 -20.71 -43.14 -13.45
C MET A 857 -20.39 -44.61 -13.20
N ILE A 858 -19.61 -44.92 -12.17
CA ILE A 858 -19.31 -46.32 -11.81
C ILE A 858 -20.57 -47.05 -11.38
N TYR A 859 -21.39 -46.47 -10.50
CA TYR A 859 -22.65 -47.07 -10.06
C TYR A 859 -23.62 -47.29 -11.22
N PHE A 860 -23.73 -46.31 -12.12
CA PHE A 860 -24.52 -46.41 -13.35
C PHE A 860 -24.08 -47.62 -14.19
N ARG A 861 -22.77 -47.80 -14.42
CA ARG A 861 -22.22 -48.95 -15.17
C ARG A 861 -22.44 -50.30 -14.48
N MET A 862 -22.52 -50.30 -13.15
CA MET A 862 -22.83 -51.49 -12.36
C MET A 862 -24.34 -51.80 -12.29
N GLY A 863 -25.21 -50.97 -12.87
CA GLY A 863 -26.67 -51.11 -12.76
C GLY A 863 -27.26 -50.61 -11.43
N ARG A 864 -26.45 -49.92 -10.61
CA ARG A 864 -26.80 -49.43 -9.26
C ARG A 864 -27.36 -48.00 -9.34
N MET A 865 -28.57 -47.89 -9.87
CA MET A 865 -29.16 -46.60 -10.26
C MET A 865 -29.49 -45.69 -9.06
N ASP A 866 -29.92 -46.25 -7.93
CA ASP A 866 -30.26 -45.47 -6.74
C ASP A 866 -29.01 -44.82 -6.12
N GLU A 867 -27.91 -45.55 -6.02
CA GLU A 867 -26.63 -44.98 -5.54
C GLU A 867 -26.06 -43.96 -6.53
N ALA A 868 -26.21 -44.20 -7.83
CA ALA A 868 -25.82 -43.22 -8.84
C ALA A 868 -26.61 -41.91 -8.68
N LEU A 869 -27.94 -41.98 -8.49
CA LEU A 869 -28.77 -40.79 -8.26
C LEU A 869 -28.37 -40.05 -6.98
N ALA A 870 -28.10 -40.78 -5.89
CA ALA A 870 -27.70 -40.18 -4.62
C ALA A 870 -26.38 -39.38 -4.73
N ASP A 871 -25.40 -39.93 -5.44
CA ASP A 871 -24.13 -39.24 -5.70
C ASP A 871 -24.31 -38.03 -6.64
N LEU A 872 -25.13 -38.15 -7.68
CA LEU A 872 -25.43 -37.05 -8.61
C LEU A 872 -26.17 -35.90 -7.91
N ASP A 873 -27.14 -36.22 -7.05
CA ASP A 873 -27.85 -35.22 -6.26
C ASP A 873 -26.92 -34.52 -5.27
N SER A 874 -25.99 -35.25 -4.64
CA SER A 874 -24.96 -34.68 -3.76
C SER A 874 -23.96 -33.81 -4.54
N ALA A 875 -23.53 -34.25 -5.72
CA ALA A 875 -22.65 -33.47 -6.60
C ALA A 875 -23.31 -32.15 -7.01
N LEU A 876 -24.57 -32.18 -7.44
CA LEU A 876 -25.34 -31.01 -7.86
C LEU A 876 -25.75 -30.11 -6.67
N ALA A 877 -25.86 -30.66 -5.47
CA ALA A 877 -26.01 -29.88 -4.25
C ALA A 877 -24.74 -29.07 -3.92
N ILE A 878 -23.55 -29.56 -4.29
CA ILE A 878 -22.28 -28.81 -4.14
C ILE A 878 -22.08 -27.85 -5.32
N ALA A 879 -22.18 -28.35 -6.55
CA ALA A 879 -21.93 -27.64 -7.80
C ALA A 879 -23.11 -27.85 -8.79
N PRO A 880 -24.12 -26.95 -8.79
CA PRO A 880 -25.33 -27.12 -9.61
C PRO A 880 -25.08 -27.17 -11.12
N ASP A 881 -24.03 -26.48 -11.58
CA ASP A 881 -23.79 -26.23 -13.01
C ASP A 881 -22.96 -27.34 -13.68
N MET A 882 -22.96 -28.55 -13.10
CA MET A 882 -22.26 -29.72 -13.65
C MET A 882 -23.08 -30.38 -14.76
N ALA A 883 -22.79 -30.00 -16.02
CA ALA A 883 -23.46 -30.53 -17.20
C ALA A 883 -23.44 -32.07 -17.26
N ALA A 884 -22.30 -32.68 -16.93
CA ALA A 884 -22.11 -34.14 -16.85
C ALA A 884 -23.11 -34.80 -15.89
N SER A 885 -23.18 -34.29 -14.66
CA SER A 885 -24.07 -34.82 -13.64
C SER A 885 -25.54 -34.64 -13.99
N LEU A 886 -25.91 -33.46 -14.51
CA LEU A 886 -27.26 -33.21 -15.03
C LEU A 886 -27.61 -34.19 -16.15
N TYR A 887 -26.71 -34.41 -17.10
CA TYR A 887 -26.95 -35.35 -18.19
C TYR A 887 -27.17 -36.77 -17.68
N MET A 888 -26.24 -37.27 -16.84
CA MET A 888 -26.34 -38.61 -16.25
C MET A 888 -27.61 -38.79 -15.42
N ARG A 889 -27.95 -37.81 -14.58
CA ARG A 889 -29.17 -37.84 -13.77
C ARG A 889 -30.41 -37.84 -14.66
N GLY A 890 -30.39 -37.05 -15.74
CA GLY A 890 -31.43 -37.00 -16.74
C GLY A 890 -31.67 -38.35 -17.44
N VAL A 891 -30.59 -38.99 -17.91
CA VAL A 891 -30.62 -40.35 -18.50
C VAL A 891 -31.23 -41.34 -17.51
N ILE A 892 -30.73 -41.40 -16.27
CA ILE A 892 -31.21 -42.35 -15.25
C ILE A 892 -32.68 -42.10 -14.91
N ARG A 893 -33.09 -40.83 -14.74
CA ARG A 893 -34.48 -40.45 -14.44
C ARG A 893 -35.44 -40.86 -15.57
N ARG A 894 -35.07 -40.68 -16.84
CA ARG A 894 -35.88 -41.16 -17.98
C ARG A 894 -36.02 -42.68 -17.97
N HIS A 895 -34.93 -43.42 -17.76
CA HIS A 895 -34.95 -44.88 -17.67
C HIS A 895 -35.77 -45.39 -16.48
N SER A 896 -35.87 -44.59 -15.41
CA SER A 896 -36.65 -44.89 -14.20
C SER A 896 -38.11 -44.40 -14.25
N GLY A 897 -38.60 -43.94 -15.41
CA GLY A 897 -39.98 -43.46 -15.60
C GLY A 897 -40.26 -42.02 -15.12
N LYS A 898 -39.26 -41.30 -14.61
CA LYS A 898 -39.33 -39.87 -14.21
C LYS A 898 -39.01 -38.97 -15.40
N THR A 899 -39.80 -39.09 -16.48
CA THR A 899 -39.48 -38.49 -17.79
C THR A 899 -39.41 -36.96 -17.75
N LYS A 900 -40.32 -36.29 -17.04
CA LYS A 900 -40.36 -34.82 -17.01
C LYS A 900 -39.13 -34.23 -16.31
N GLU A 901 -38.76 -34.79 -15.17
CA GLU A 901 -37.57 -34.38 -14.41
C GLU A 901 -36.30 -34.70 -15.21
N GLY A 902 -36.27 -35.87 -15.85
CA GLY A 902 -35.15 -36.26 -16.70
C GLY A 902 -34.97 -35.35 -17.92
N ASP A 903 -36.05 -34.99 -18.62
CA ASP A 903 -36.01 -34.08 -19.76
C ASP A 903 -35.56 -32.67 -19.35
N SER A 904 -35.94 -32.21 -18.16
CA SER A 904 -35.47 -30.94 -17.59
C SER A 904 -33.96 -30.95 -17.35
N ASP A 905 -33.44 -32.01 -16.73
CA ASP A 905 -32.00 -32.15 -16.47
C ASP A 905 -31.19 -32.21 -17.79
N LEU A 906 -31.69 -32.95 -18.78
CA LEU A 906 -31.06 -33.04 -20.10
C LEU A 906 -31.07 -31.70 -20.84
N ALA A 907 -32.16 -30.94 -20.75
CA ALA A 907 -32.22 -29.61 -21.34
C ALA A 907 -31.17 -28.68 -20.71
N ALA A 908 -31.05 -28.67 -19.38
CA ALA A 908 -30.02 -27.90 -18.66
C ALA A 908 -28.60 -28.33 -19.05
N ALA A 909 -28.35 -29.65 -19.10
CA ALA A 909 -27.08 -30.22 -19.52
C ALA A 909 -26.67 -29.77 -20.93
N ARG A 910 -27.62 -29.75 -21.88
CA ARG A 910 -27.41 -29.29 -23.26
C ARG A 910 -27.20 -27.77 -23.36
N THR A 911 -27.81 -26.98 -22.48
CA THR A 911 -27.53 -25.53 -22.39
C THR A 911 -26.08 -25.28 -21.97
N LEU A 912 -25.63 -25.98 -20.92
CA LEU A 912 -24.27 -25.88 -20.37
C LEU A 912 -23.22 -26.44 -21.32
N SER A 913 -23.49 -27.61 -21.93
CA SER A 913 -22.61 -28.29 -22.88
C SER A 913 -23.41 -28.79 -24.10
N PRO A 914 -23.46 -28.02 -25.21
CA PRO A 914 -24.29 -28.38 -26.37
C PRO A 914 -23.88 -29.66 -27.09
N ARG A 915 -22.68 -30.17 -26.81
CA ARG A 915 -22.14 -31.42 -27.39
C ARG A 915 -22.28 -32.63 -26.47
N ILE A 916 -22.91 -32.47 -25.32
CA ILE A 916 -22.92 -33.51 -24.29
C ILE A 916 -23.52 -34.84 -24.78
N ASP A 917 -24.58 -34.81 -25.60
CA ASP A 917 -25.14 -36.03 -26.19
C ASP A 917 -24.12 -36.78 -27.07
N ARG A 918 -23.37 -36.05 -27.90
CA ARG A 918 -22.31 -36.60 -28.77
C ARG A 918 -21.14 -37.14 -27.94
N ASP A 919 -20.80 -36.45 -26.87
CA ASP A 919 -19.64 -36.82 -26.05
C ASP A 919 -19.94 -38.07 -25.21
N TYR A 920 -21.17 -38.21 -24.70
CA TYR A 920 -21.61 -39.40 -23.95
C TYR A 920 -21.99 -40.59 -24.84
N SER A 921 -22.54 -40.37 -26.03
CA SER A 921 -22.91 -41.47 -26.95
C SER A 921 -21.71 -42.28 -27.43
N ARG A 922 -20.51 -41.69 -27.50
CA ARG A 922 -19.24 -42.41 -27.75
C ARG A 922 -18.96 -43.51 -26.75
N TYR A 923 -19.48 -43.37 -25.53
CA TYR A 923 -19.35 -44.36 -24.47
C TYR A 923 -20.63 -45.20 -24.31
N GLY A 924 -21.56 -45.14 -25.27
CA GLY A 924 -22.82 -45.89 -25.22
C GLY A 924 -23.80 -45.40 -24.16
N ILE A 925 -23.75 -44.13 -23.78
CA ILE A 925 -24.68 -43.51 -22.82
C ILE A 925 -25.60 -42.57 -23.58
N VAL A 926 -26.87 -42.95 -23.70
CA VAL A 926 -27.91 -42.21 -24.42
C VAL A 926 -29.17 -42.08 -23.56
N PRO A 927 -29.96 -40.99 -23.68
CA PRO A 927 -31.11 -40.72 -22.81
C PRO A 927 -32.36 -41.55 -23.03
#